data_AF-A0A2G7FQD8-F1
#
_entry.id   AF-A0A2G7FQD8-F1
#
_cell.length_a   1.000
_cell.length_b   1.000
_cell.length_c   1.000
_cell.angle_alpha   90.00
_cell.angle_beta   90.00
_cell.angle_gamma   90.00
#
_symmetry.space_group_name_H-M   'P 1'
#
loop_
_entity.id
_entity.type
_entity.pdbx_description
1 polymer ?
#
loop_
_entity_poly.entity_id
_entity_poly.type
_entity_poly.pdbx_seq_one_letter_code
_entity_poly.pdbx_strand_id
1 'polypeptide(L)'
;MSSIWKNYFGQDEVASSGATPPNDKTSTQALPANWYTSPEMWELERRAIFSRKWMLITHKLRLPSTGDYLVYTIAGYPFILVRDKDGNFNAFHNVCRHRAFPVATEEKGKARIFACKYHGWSYGLNGKLAKAPGYQDLEGFDKNKNGLFQIHVHVDNNGFIWVNLDAKEQPEIAWEDDLNKVDLQERFNGINWDEYNFDHTWEMEGEFNWKILAGHYNESYHPDTSHNVDTKDSSIVDYANSTPEQIARGLRIASTYYFPNASMTVLPHFFFLQRLVPTSATKCMTRYEVYRNKDSSDEDFELISQTYKRIMSEDKDLCTDAQKNLSNHIEKGSLDLQPVVRELVLEHYKKEQEAGREIWPTRQTLPTSATTSEEDMTFCNKLDAQAKGPVKAARQDQKREELDDIPEVPYSKNSNPSSGEPAFERFSPGSGSFSFGFSNNEDSNPHPSSAAVSKALELYFHYCHRQPIWCFDYEDLEEKGSLSDELIYSVLALTARFSREPGQSQRYGNTARTLIMLRVANGTVDLETIESLCLLSYSSFIDGDLHLGRFHLGLAFQLCRSAMMDVESGYPLESPLTERKKRLFWSLQSLEQTYGQQNGFLSLPAENLRPFCAPHGGGRGSSREFEPKPPQLPRDDIGCSSPNDIGIWSLAVHFGWVWSRVRTYVSYCAQNRLKEPWRHDSMYTMILSDLTEVENKLSQCHRYDSVKFYERKADELRMNRGYWTPWLKAQFTYHCILTVLNHPFLYIVASQSNPNLSIPNAFWRRSSELVVLHATWLVRMIDMVSERKMRLIDPFFGHAAAIAATVHLYYCCAADPRLKQKSKTDFDKCRTFLKSFVPFSAACKALDQTLDKMTRIACGSENVNYDWMPSKIHLSIPLMWDLLQINCMPEPQEMSGGLLHPTLIPAISRDDTGESSCTLEVIVAMSPEVTVNTADGGQAAHMQPSVTNMSSVQSSPDSLAFADKVVAPADSLMMNTPWLWTGQFPDMDNMDYQEPESGMGNVDGFSAWWDIGNL
;
A
#
# COMPACT_ATOMS: atom_id res chain seq x y z
N MET A 1 0.67 38.58 12.02
CA MET A 1 1.37 37.29 12.28
C MET A 1 2.78 37.27 11.69
N SER A 2 3.04 37.75 10.46
CA SER A 2 4.38 37.70 9.82
C SER A 2 5.53 38.42 10.55
N SER A 3 5.24 39.34 11.49
CA SER A 3 6.26 40.09 12.25
C SER A 3 6.97 39.30 13.36
N ILE A 4 6.38 38.22 13.86
CA ILE A 4 6.98 37.40 14.93
C ILE A 4 8.05 36.48 14.33
N TRP A 5 7.72 35.81 13.21
CA TRP A 5 8.59 34.83 12.55
C TRP A 5 9.94 35.40 12.09
N LYS A 6 9.96 36.64 11.54
CA LYS A 6 11.22 37.32 11.19
C LYS A 6 12.19 37.46 12.37
N ASN A 7 11.69 37.66 13.58
CA ASN A 7 12.52 37.82 14.79
C ASN A 7 13.04 36.50 15.37
N TYR A 8 12.44 35.36 14.99
CA TYR A 8 12.82 34.02 15.45
C TYR A 8 13.86 33.36 14.53
N PHE A 9 13.74 33.55 13.20
CA PHE A 9 14.61 32.91 12.21
C PHE A 9 15.63 33.85 11.53
N GLY A 10 15.60 35.15 11.83
CA GLY A 10 16.77 36.02 11.65
C GLY A 10 17.29 36.22 10.22
N GLN A 11 16.42 36.57 9.26
CA GLN A 11 16.85 37.07 7.94
C GLN A 11 16.71 38.60 7.85
N ASP A 12 17.83 39.29 8.02
CA ASP A 12 18.04 40.69 7.63
C ASP A 12 18.97 40.77 6.41
N GLU A 13 18.66 41.66 5.46
CA GLU A 13 19.42 41.81 4.21
C GLU A 13 20.69 42.65 4.42
N VAL A 14 21.89 42.08 4.19
CA VAL A 14 23.15 42.84 4.13
C VAL A 14 23.99 42.46 2.91
N ALA A 15 24.63 43.47 2.32
CA ALA A 15 25.30 43.44 1.02
C ALA A 15 26.50 42.47 0.92
N SER A 16 26.80 42.07 -0.32
CA SER A 16 27.98 41.28 -0.66
C SER A 16 29.29 42.03 -0.39
N SER A 17 30.21 41.38 0.32
CA SER A 17 31.63 41.72 0.34
C SER A 17 32.45 40.45 0.14
N GLY A 18 33.31 40.43 -0.87
CA GLY A 18 34.00 39.21 -1.30
C GLY A 18 35.41 39.04 -0.72
N ALA A 19 35.67 37.87 -0.13
CA ALA A 19 37.01 37.35 0.12
C ALA A 19 36.98 35.81 0.12
N THR A 20 37.65 35.16 -0.83
CA THR A 20 37.82 33.71 -0.86
C THR A 20 39.11 33.30 -0.14
N PRO A 21 39.06 32.54 0.97
CA PRO A 21 40.23 31.86 1.50
C PRO A 21 40.62 30.67 0.60
N PRO A 22 41.89 30.22 0.60
CA PRO A 22 42.36 29.18 -0.30
C PRO A 22 41.81 27.80 0.08
N ASN A 23 41.35 27.05 -0.92
CA ASN A 23 40.86 25.68 -0.76
C ASN A 23 42.01 24.68 -0.97
N ASP A 24 42.49 24.08 0.12
CA ASP A 24 43.47 22.99 0.09
C ASP A 24 43.06 21.86 1.06
N LYS A 25 41.91 21.24 0.76
CA LYS A 25 41.52 19.93 1.30
C LYS A 25 41.60 18.89 0.19
N THR A 26 42.39 17.84 0.40
CA THR A 26 42.51 16.69 -0.51
C THR A 26 41.14 16.04 -0.77
N SER A 27 40.87 15.70 -2.03
CA SER A 27 39.60 15.11 -2.49
C SER A 27 39.20 13.82 -1.73
N THR A 28 38.42 13.96 -0.66
CA THR A 28 37.82 12.85 0.07
C THR A 28 36.95 12.00 -0.87
N GLN A 29 37.27 10.72 -1.00
CA GLN A 29 36.50 9.84 -1.89
C GLN A 29 35.11 9.56 -1.28
N ALA A 30 34.07 9.66 -2.12
CA ALA A 30 32.69 9.37 -1.74
C ALA A 30 32.44 7.87 -1.45
N LEU A 31 31.45 7.55 -0.62
CA LEU A 31 30.95 6.18 -0.46
C LEU A 31 30.22 5.74 -1.75
N PRO A 32 30.45 4.52 -2.25
CA PRO A 32 29.80 4.04 -3.46
C PRO A 32 28.35 3.61 -3.19
N ALA A 33 27.48 3.75 -4.19
CA ALA A 33 26.03 3.54 -4.09
C ALA A 33 25.59 2.19 -3.50
N ASN A 34 26.38 1.13 -3.68
CA ASN A 34 26.10 -0.18 -3.10
C ASN A 34 26.14 -0.18 -1.56
N TRP A 35 26.85 0.75 -0.90
CA TRP A 35 26.83 0.88 0.56
C TRP A 35 25.49 1.45 1.10
N TYR A 36 24.65 1.98 0.23
CA TYR A 36 23.32 2.53 0.56
C TYR A 36 22.17 1.63 0.08
N THR A 37 22.48 0.43 -0.41
CA THR A 37 21.49 -0.46 -1.06
C THR A 37 21.74 -1.97 -0.86
N SER A 38 22.98 -2.43 -0.64
CA SER A 38 23.31 -3.85 -0.45
C SER A 38 22.86 -4.38 0.92
N PRO A 39 22.07 -5.47 0.98
CA PRO A 39 21.78 -6.19 2.22
C PRO A 39 23.04 -6.74 2.92
N GLU A 40 24.05 -7.12 2.14
CA GLU A 40 25.31 -7.67 2.64
C GLU A 40 26.15 -6.60 3.33
N MET A 41 26.19 -5.38 2.77
CA MET A 41 26.83 -4.23 3.42
C MET A 41 26.07 -3.82 4.68
N TRP A 42 24.73 -3.80 4.63
CA TRP A 42 23.91 -3.55 5.81
C TRP A 42 24.22 -4.54 6.94
N GLU A 43 24.26 -5.85 6.67
CA GLU A 43 24.63 -6.84 7.67
C GLU A 43 26.06 -6.68 8.20
N LEU A 44 27.00 -6.17 7.39
CA LEU A 44 28.34 -5.80 7.86
C LEU A 44 28.33 -4.55 8.74
N GLU A 45 27.57 -3.50 8.39
CA GLU A 45 27.40 -2.29 9.23
C GLU A 45 26.81 -2.61 10.62
N ARG A 46 25.88 -3.57 10.70
CA ARG A 46 25.34 -4.08 11.98
C ARG A 46 26.43 -4.64 12.91
N ARG A 47 27.45 -5.30 12.34
CA ARG A 47 28.55 -5.94 13.09
C ARG A 47 29.71 -4.98 13.36
N ALA A 48 30.03 -4.13 12.38
CA ALA A 48 31.14 -3.19 12.43
C ALA A 48 30.85 -1.98 13.34
N ILE A 49 29.62 -1.45 13.27
CA ILE A 49 29.23 -0.17 13.90
C ILE A 49 28.24 -0.42 15.05
N PHE A 50 26.99 -0.81 14.73
CA PHE A 50 25.87 -0.80 15.68
C PHE A 50 25.99 -1.80 16.85
N SER A 51 26.95 -2.72 16.82
CA SER A 51 27.23 -3.65 17.92
C SER A 51 28.55 -3.40 18.66
N ARG A 52 29.28 -2.34 18.31
CA ARG A 52 30.59 -1.99 18.91
C ARG A 52 30.70 -0.55 19.40
N LYS A 53 30.02 0.39 18.75
CA LYS A 53 29.94 1.80 19.15
C LYS A 53 28.90 2.01 20.26
N TRP A 54 29.13 3.03 21.08
CA TRP A 54 28.13 3.53 22.01
C TRP A 54 26.99 4.24 21.26
N MET A 55 25.75 3.97 21.67
CA MET A 55 24.54 4.50 21.06
C MET A 55 23.68 5.24 22.08
N LEU A 56 23.22 6.44 21.74
CA LEU A 56 22.32 7.22 22.59
C LEU A 56 20.89 6.67 22.50
N ILE A 57 20.32 6.25 23.63
CA ILE A 57 19.04 5.54 23.68
C ILE A 57 17.89 6.39 24.22
N THR A 58 18.10 7.13 25.31
CA THR A 58 17.05 7.97 25.94
C THR A 58 17.65 8.90 27.01
N HIS A 59 16.81 9.56 27.81
CA HIS A 59 17.22 10.36 28.98
C HIS A 59 16.57 9.83 30.26
N LYS A 60 17.23 10.00 31.42
CA LYS A 60 16.78 9.54 32.76
C LYS A 60 15.32 9.87 33.09
N LEU A 61 14.80 11.00 32.57
CA LEU A 61 13.42 11.46 32.75
C LEU A 61 12.36 10.52 32.17
N ARG A 62 12.71 9.66 31.20
CA ARG A 62 11.79 8.66 30.63
C ARG A 62 11.62 7.41 31.53
N LEU A 63 12.42 7.32 32.60
CA LEU A 63 12.47 6.20 33.56
C LEU A 63 12.47 6.73 35.03
N PRO A 64 11.43 7.47 35.45
CA PRO A 64 11.44 8.24 36.70
C PRO A 64 11.45 7.39 37.98
N SER A 65 11.06 6.11 37.93
CA SER A 65 10.99 5.22 39.09
C SER A 65 11.68 3.87 38.88
N THR A 66 12.04 3.21 40.00
CA THR A 66 12.35 1.78 40.04
C THR A 66 11.27 0.95 39.34
N GLY A 67 11.73 0.00 38.52
CA GLY A 67 10.91 -0.94 37.77
C GLY A 67 10.38 -0.39 36.45
N ASP A 68 10.45 0.93 36.21
CA ASP A 68 10.13 1.49 34.89
C ASP A 68 11.10 0.91 33.86
N TYR A 69 10.56 0.50 32.71
CA TYR A 69 11.33 -0.07 31.61
C TYR A 69 10.83 0.38 30.24
N LEU A 70 11.74 0.31 29.28
CA LEU A 70 11.54 0.60 27.85
C LEU A 70 12.10 -0.58 27.05
N VAL A 71 11.49 -0.90 25.91
CA VAL A 71 11.94 -1.93 24.97
C VAL A 71 12.31 -1.28 23.65
N TYR A 72 13.48 -1.63 23.12
CA TYR A 72 14.04 -1.07 21.90
C TYR A 72 14.46 -2.21 20.96
N THR A 73 14.38 -1.94 19.66
CA THR A 73 15.06 -2.74 18.63
C THR A 73 15.85 -1.76 17.78
N ILE A 74 17.17 -1.85 17.79
CA ILE A 74 18.05 -0.99 16.97
C ILE A 74 18.95 -1.91 16.13
N ALA A 75 19.05 -1.63 14.83
CA ALA A 75 19.78 -2.47 13.88
C ALA A 75 19.44 -3.97 14.01
N GLY A 76 18.15 -4.29 14.21
CA GLY A 76 17.65 -5.65 14.39
C GLY A 76 18.02 -6.34 15.72
N TYR A 77 18.62 -5.63 16.68
CA TYR A 77 18.94 -6.17 18.02
C TYR A 77 17.88 -5.73 19.05
N PRO A 78 17.03 -6.64 19.56
CA PRO A 78 16.02 -6.32 20.56
C PRO A 78 16.60 -6.33 21.99
N PHE A 79 16.34 -5.28 22.76
CA PHE A 79 16.77 -5.14 24.15
C PHE A 79 15.74 -4.42 25.03
N ILE A 80 15.84 -4.67 26.34
CA ILE A 80 15.14 -3.93 27.38
C ILE A 80 16.13 -3.01 28.10
N LEU A 81 15.69 -1.80 28.43
CA LEU A 81 16.36 -0.86 29.32
C LEU A 81 15.47 -0.66 30.55
N VAL A 82 16.01 -0.82 31.75
CA VAL A 82 15.25 -0.81 33.00
C VAL A 82 15.98 -0.06 34.11
N ARG A 83 15.23 0.65 34.96
CA ARG A 83 15.76 1.20 36.21
C ARG A 83 15.52 0.24 37.36
N ASP A 84 16.57 -0.14 38.08
CA ASP A 84 16.49 -1.14 39.15
C ASP A 84 16.03 -0.55 40.49
N LYS A 85 16.10 -1.37 41.55
CA LYS A 85 15.71 -1.02 42.93
C LYS A 85 16.76 -0.25 43.73
N ASP A 86 18.00 -0.25 43.27
CA ASP A 86 19.15 0.40 43.89
C ASP A 86 19.43 1.76 43.22
N GLY A 87 18.78 2.02 42.07
CA GLY A 87 18.71 3.29 41.36
C GLY A 87 19.32 3.24 39.96
N ASN A 88 20.07 2.17 39.64
CA ASN A 88 20.90 2.06 38.44
C ASN A 88 20.07 1.73 37.20
N PHE A 89 20.62 2.07 36.04
CA PHE A 89 20.08 1.71 34.74
C PHE A 89 20.80 0.48 34.21
N ASN A 90 20.03 -0.55 33.85
CA ASN A 90 20.53 -1.84 33.37
C ASN A 90 19.90 -2.13 31.99
N ALA A 91 20.65 -2.73 31.07
CA ALA A 91 20.14 -3.17 29.79
C ALA A 91 20.42 -4.66 29.54
N PHE A 92 19.49 -5.33 28.86
CA PHE A 92 19.60 -6.76 28.55
C PHE A 92 18.96 -7.06 27.20
N HIS A 93 19.48 -8.04 26.44
CA HIS A 93 18.75 -8.55 25.28
C HIS A 93 17.38 -9.10 25.70
N ASN A 94 16.33 -8.79 24.94
CA ASN A 94 14.95 -9.17 25.27
C ASN A 94 14.66 -10.64 24.89
N VAL A 95 15.44 -11.57 25.47
CA VAL A 95 15.55 -12.97 25.04
C VAL A 95 15.66 -13.86 26.28
N CYS A 96 14.66 -14.70 26.54
CA CYS A 96 14.71 -15.64 27.67
C CYS A 96 15.74 -16.76 27.42
N ARG A 97 16.67 -16.95 28.35
CA ARG A 97 17.74 -17.98 28.31
C ARG A 97 17.26 -19.42 28.14
N HIS A 98 15.98 -19.73 28.42
CA HIS A 98 15.43 -21.08 28.23
C HIS A 98 15.14 -21.42 26.76
N ARG A 99 14.34 -20.61 26.07
CA ARG A 99 13.86 -20.86 24.68
C ARG A 99 13.59 -19.57 23.89
N ALA A 100 14.48 -18.59 24.02
CA ALA A 100 14.51 -17.30 23.32
C ALA A 100 13.30 -16.34 23.43
N PHE A 101 12.12 -16.80 23.87
CA PHE A 101 10.90 -16.00 23.99
C PHE A 101 11.13 -14.69 24.80
N PRO A 102 10.58 -13.53 24.37
CA PRO A 102 10.84 -12.25 25.00
C PRO A 102 10.36 -12.16 26.45
N VAL A 103 11.09 -11.43 27.28
CA VAL A 103 10.81 -11.28 28.71
C VAL A 103 10.02 -10.01 29.05
N ALA A 104 9.93 -9.07 28.11
CA ALA A 104 8.94 -8.00 28.05
C ALA A 104 8.31 -7.96 26.65
N THR A 105 6.98 -7.80 26.56
CA THR A 105 6.25 -7.74 25.27
C THR A 105 5.68 -6.37 24.95
N GLU A 106 5.56 -5.49 25.94
CA GLU A 106 5.07 -4.12 25.76
C GLU A 106 6.27 -3.19 25.52
N GLU A 107 6.15 -2.17 24.65
CA GLU A 107 7.26 -1.23 24.37
C GLU A 107 7.73 -0.44 25.60
N LYS A 108 6.88 -0.30 26.62
CA LYS A 108 7.18 0.35 27.90
C LYS A 108 6.30 -0.21 29.01
N GLY A 109 6.74 -0.10 30.26
CA GLY A 109 5.91 -0.45 31.40
C GLY A 109 6.63 -0.33 32.74
N LYS A 110 6.05 -0.95 33.77
CA LYS A 110 6.64 -1.04 35.11
C LYS A 110 6.67 -2.49 35.59
N ALA A 111 7.85 -3.05 35.79
CA ALA A 111 8.09 -4.43 36.21
C ALA A 111 8.65 -4.49 37.64
N ARG A 112 8.29 -5.54 38.38
CA ARG A 112 9.01 -5.95 39.61
C ARG A 112 9.97 -7.12 39.36
N ILE A 113 9.72 -7.85 38.28
CA ILE A 113 10.42 -9.06 37.83
C ILE A 113 10.09 -9.24 36.34
N PHE A 114 11.05 -9.63 35.52
CA PHE A 114 10.80 -9.97 34.12
C PHE A 114 10.49 -11.46 34.02
N ALA A 115 9.25 -11.81 33.66
CA ALA A 115 8.79 -13.20 33.62
C ALA A 115 8.46 -13.62 32.18
N CYS A 116 9.18 -14.64 31.69
CA CYS A 116 8.92 -15.23 30.38
C CYS A 116 7.52 -15.87 30.35
N LYS A 117 6.59 -15.25 29.61
CA LYS A 117 5.17 -15.68 29.52
C LYS A 117 4.99 -17.13 29.01
N TYR A 118 6.00 -17.72 28.36
CA TYR A 118 5.94 -19.09 27.83
C TYR A 118 6.25 -20.18 28.87
N HIS A 119 7.31 -20.02 29.68
CA HIS A 119 7.81 -21.09 30.57
C HIS A 119 8.03 -20.65 32.04
N GLY A 120 7.63 -19.44 32.42
CA GLY A 120 7.72 -18.96 33.81
C GLY A 120 9.14 -18.83 34.37
N TRP A 121 10.17 -18.84 33.51
CA TRP A 121 11.52 -18.40 33.87
C TRP A 121 11.48 -16.89 34.14
N SER A 122 11.92 -16.49 35.32
CA SER A 122 11.79 -15.12 35.82
C SER A 122 13.12 -14.56 36.29
N TYR A 123 13.38 -13.29 35.98
CA TYR A 123 14.64 -12.58 36.21
C TYR A 123 14.40 -11.29 37.02
N GLY A 124 15.34 -10.94 37.89
CA GLY A 124 15.32 -9.65 38.58
C GLY A 124 15.55 -8.47 37.63
N LEU A 125 15.34 -7.24 38.13
CA LEU A 125 15.58 -6.01 37.35
C LEU A 125 17.06 -5.80 37.00
N ASN A 126 17.97 -6.52 37.68
CA ASN A 126 19.39 -6.64 37.38
C ASN A 126 19.75 -7.88 36.55
N GLY A 127 18.79 -8.43 35.79
CA GLY A 127 18.97 -9.57 34.86
C GLY A 127 19.23 -10.93 35.51
N LYS A 128 19.56 -10.99 36.81
CA LYS A 128 19.88 -12.25 37.52
C LYS A 128 18.66 -13.16 37.59
N LEU A 129 18.86 -14.44 37.28
CA LEU A 129 17.80 -15.44 37.28
C LEU A 129 17.19 -15.62 38.69
N ALA A 130 15.90 -15.31 38.82
CA ALA A 130 15.16 -15.39 40.07
C ALA A 130 14.46 -16.75 40.23
N LYS A 131 13.85 -17.29 39.16
CA LYS A 131 13.17 -18.60 39.14
C LYS A 131 13.32 -19.28 37.77
N ALA A 132 13.58 -20.59 37.76
CA ALA A 132 13.55 -21.43 36.56
C ALA A 132 12.73 -22.70 36.87
N PRO A 133 11.42 -22.74 36.58
CA PRO A 133 10.58 -23.91 36.89
C PRO A 133 11.07 -25.18 36.20
N GLY A 134 11.17 -26.29 36.95
CA GLY A 134 11.63 -27.59 36.44
C GLY A 134 13.16 -27.75 36.39
N TYR A 135 13.92 -26.72 36.80
CA TYR A 135 15.38 -26.72 36.83
C TYR A 135 15.96 -26.59 38.24
N GLN A 136 15.11 -26.57 39.28
CA GLN A 136 15.54 -26.48 40.70
C GLN A 136 16.47 -27.62 41.11
N ASP A 137 16.09 -28.84 40.73
CA ASP A 137 16.69 -30.09 41.20
C ASP A 137 17.52 -30.79 40.10
N LEU A 138 17.82 -30.08 39.00
CA LEU A 138 18.58 -30.60 37.87
C LEU A 138 20.08 -30.58 38.17
N GLU A 139 20.71 -31.75 38.20
CA GLU A 139 22.13 -31.89 38.47
C GLU A 139 22.98 -31.07 37.47
N GLY A 140 23.94 -30.30 37.99
CA GLY A 140 24.78 -29.38 37.21
C GLY A 140 24.15 -28.03 36.84
N PHE A 141 22.87 -27.76 37.16
CA PHE A 141 22.24 -26.48 36.83
C PHE A 141 22.69 -25.33 37.77
N ASP A 142 23.65 -24.52 37.32
CA ASP A 142 24.03 -23.29 38.00
C ASP A 142 23.14 -22.11 37.58
N LYS A 143 22.27 -21.70 38.51
CA LYS A 143 21.37 -20.54 38.37
C LYS A 143 22.09 -19.24 38.03
N ASN A 144 23.34 -19.06 38.50
CA ASN A 144 24.09 -17.80 38.35
C ASN A 144 24.60 -17.61 36.90
N LYS A 145 24.89 -18.71 36.19
CA LYS A 145 25.34 -18.70 34.78
C LYS A 145 24.20 -18.46 33.77
N ASN A 146 22.97 -18.33 34.27
CA ASN A 146 21.73 -18.33 33.48
C ASN A 146 20.89 -17.04 33.63
N GLY A 147 21.51 -15.92 34.01
CA GLY A 147 20.90 -14.58 33.92
C GLY A 147 20.68 -14.11 32.47
N LEU A 148 19.90 -13.04 32.28
CA LEU A 148 19.74 -12.40 30.96
C LEU A 148 21.10 -11.97 30.39
N PHE A 149 21.22 -11.96 29.05
CA PHE A 149 22.42 -11.43 28.40
C PHE A 149 22.48 -9.91 28.60
N GLN A 150 23.49 -9.46 29.34
CA GLN A 150 23.71 -8.06 29.67
C GLN A 150 24.18 -7.27 28.45
N ILE A 151 23.79 -6.00 28.42
CA ILE A 151 24.24 -4.95 27.50
C ILE A 151 24.88 -3.87 28.37
N HIS A 152 25.98 -3.26 27.89
CA HIS A 152 26.66 -2.20 28.62
C HIS A 152 25.80 -0.94 28.63
N VAL A 153 25.78 -0.23 29.77
CA VAL A 153 25.04 1.01 29.95
C VAL A 153 25.97 2.05 30.54
N HIS A 154 25.98 3.25 29.96
CA HIS A 154 26.57 4.45 30.54
C HIS A 154 25.46 5.47 30.77
N VAL A 155 25.54 6.25 31.84
CA VAL A 155 24.66 7.39 32.09
C VAL A 155 25.53 8.59 32.39
N ASP A 156 25.48 9.59 31.50
CA ASP A 156 26.36 10.75 31.55
C ASP A 156 25.94 11.79 32.60
N ASN A 157 26.74 12.84 32.79
CA ASN A 157 26.48 13.85 33.81
C ASN A 157 25.21 14.68 33.55
N ASN A 158 24.73 14.72 32.30
CA ASN A 158 23.48 15.38 31.94
C ASN A 158 22.26 14.47 32.22
N GLY A 159 22.46 13.15 32.20
CA GLY A 159 21.45 12.13 32.47
C GLY A 159 21.00 11.37 31.24
N PHE A 160 21.71 11.48 30.10
CA PHE A 160 21.42 10.66 28.93
C PHE A 160 21.93 9.24 29.13
N ILE A 161 21.18 8.28 28.59
CA ILE A 161 21.42 6.85 28.74
C ILE A 161 21.91 6.30 27.41
N TRP A 162 23.12 5.79 27.45
CA TRP A 162 23.87 5.25 26.32
C TRP A 162 24.05 3.74 26.49
N VAL A 163 24.10 2.99 25.38
CA VAL A 163 24.35 1.53 25.43
C VAL A 163 25.40 1.09 24.42
N ASN A 164 26.08 -0.01 24.73
CA ASN A 164 26.98 -0.72 23.81
C ASN A 164 26.66 -2.22 23.86
N LEU A 165 26.47 -2.84 22.69
CA LEU A 165 25.95 -4.21 22.56
C LEU A 165 27.04 -5.29 22.53
N ASP A 166 28.33 -4.95 22.70
CA ASP A 166 29.41 -5.94 22.76
C ASP A 166 29.20 -6.90 23.95
N ALA A 167 29.20 -8.20 23.67
CA ALA A 167 28.94 -9.26 24.63
C ALA A 167 30.11 -9.56 25.58
N LYS A 168 31.30 -8.98 25.36
CA LYS A 168 32.45 -9.07 26.26
C LYS A 168 32.14 -8.44 27.63
N GLU A 169 32.89 -8.86 28.66
CA GLU A 169 32.78 -8.33 30.03
C GLU A 169 33.10 -6.82 30.12
N GLN A 170 33.93 -6.31 29.20
CA GLN A 170 34.14 -4.89 28.91
C GLN A 170 34.03 -4.71 27.38
N PRO A 171 33.39 -3.66 26.87
CA PRO A 171 33.21 -3.45 25.42
C PRO A 171 34.55 -3.22 24.71
N GLU A 172 34.66 -3.55 23.41
CA GLU A 172 35.87 -3.29 22.61
C GLU A 172 36.25 -1.82 22.54
N ILE A 173 35.26 -0.94 22.62
CA ILE A 173 35.42 0.51 22.63
C ILE A 173 34.92 0.98 23.99
N ALA A 174 35.84 1.43 24.85
CA ALA A 174 35.49 2.00 26.14
C ALA A 174 34.68 3.29 25.96
N TRP A 175 33.92 3.70 26.98
CA TRP A 175 33.17 4.96 26.92
C TRP A 175 34.12 6.16 26.73
N GLU A 176 35.25 6.12 27.43
CA GLU A 176 36.33 7.10 27.43
C GLU A 176 37.12 7.15 26.11
N ASP A 177 37.00 6.12 25.26
CA ASP A 177 37.63 6.03 23.94
C ASP A 177 36.66 6.38 22.79
N ASP A 178 35.35 6.48 23.05
CA ASP A 178 34.31 6.77 22.05
C ASP A 178 33.75 8.20 22.20
N LEU A 179 33.36 8.57 23.42
CA LEU A 179 32.50 9.73 23.69
C LEU A 179 33.01 10.56 24.88
N ASN A 180 34.33 10.66 25.01
CA ASN A 180 34.99 11.39 26.08
C ASN A 180 34.53 12.86 26.12
N LYS A 181 34.01 13.32 27.26
CA LYS A 181 33.49 14.70 27.48
C LYS A 181 32.30 15.09 26.60
N VAL A 182 31.60 14.14 25.97
CA VAL A 182 30.40 14.40 25.14
C VAL A 182 29.31 15.17 25.91
N ASP A 183 29.32 15.07 27.23
CA ASP A 183 28.40 15.70 28.17
C ASP A 183 28.92 17.02 28.77
N LEU A 184 30.23 17.32 28.65
CA LEU A 184 30.88 18.52 29.18
C LEU A 184 31.00 19.67 28.16
N GLN A 185 30.20 19.65 27.09
CA GLN A 185 30.21 20.70 26.06
C GLN A 185 29.81 22.06 26.67
N GLU A 186 30.60 23.12 26.43
CA GLU A 186 30.33 24.45 27.02
C GLU A 186 28.94 25.00 26.68
N ARG A 187 28.39 24.60 25.53
CA ARG A 187 27.02 24.94 25.10
C ARG A 187 25.91 24.33 25.95
N PHE A 188 26.20 23.41 26.87
CA PHE A 188 25.25 22.96 27.90
C PHE A 188 25.36 23.74 29.22
N ASN A 189 26.36 24.60 29.40
CA ASN A 189 26.49 25.44 30.61
C ASN A 189 25.23 26.30 30.82
N GLY A 190 24.54 26.11 31.95
CA GLY A 190 23.31 26.82 32.28
C GLY A 190 22.02 26.15 31.77
N ILE A 191 22.09 24.93 31.23
CA ILE A 191 20.90 24.07 31.05
C ILE A 191 20.72 23.26 32.34
N ASN A 192 19.55 23.35 32.98
CA ASN A 192 19.19 22.48 34.08
C ASN A 192 18.29 21.35 33.57
N TRP A 193 18.86 20.16 33.35
CA TRP A 193 18.12 19.00 32.83
C TRP A 193 16.98 18.53 33.74
N ASP A 194 17.03 18.86 35.04
CA ASP A 194 15.97 18.54 36.00
C ASP A 194 14.82 19.57 36.00
N GLU A 195 14.87 20.64 35.19
CA GLU A 195 13.71 21.52 34.88
C GLU A 195 12.82 20.97 33.77
N TYR A 196 13.19 19.86 33.13
CA TYR A 196 12.41 19.25 32.06
C TYR A 196 11.56 18.06 32.57
N ASN A 197 10.52 17.72 31.82
CA ASN A 197 9.71 16.50 31.97
C ASN A 197 9.68 15.76 30.61
N PHE A 198 9.62 14.43 30.61
CA PHE A 198 9.24 13.70 29.38
C PHE A 198 7.79 14.02 29.03
N ASP A 199 7.55 14.47 27.79
CA ASP A 199 6.25 14.90 27.30
C ASP A 199 5.61 13.81 26.41
N HIS A 200 6.18 13.58 25.22
CA HIS A 200 5.69 12.54 24.30
C HIS A 200 6.80 11.94 23.41
N THR A 201 6.40 10.93 22.62
CA THR A 201 7.19 10.37 21.52
C THR A 201 6.40 10.38 20.22
N TRP A 202 7.09 10.54 19.10
CA TRP A 202 6.54 10.35 17.76
C TRP A 202 7.60 9.71 16.84
N GLU A 203 7.19 9.18 15.70
CA GLU A 203 8.10 8.48 14.77
C GLU A 203 7.71 8.65 13.30
N MET A 204 8.66 8.40 12.39
CA MET A 204 8.48 8.43 10.93
C MET A 204 9.27 7.31 10.25
N GLU A 205 8.60 6.48 9.46
CA GLU A 205 9.28 5.54 8.56
C GLU A 205 9.74 6.26 7.28
N GLY A 206 11.01 6.12 6.92
CA GLY A 206 11.59 6.63 5.68
C GLY A 206 12.19 5.51 4.83
N GLU A 207 11.92 5.56 3.53
CA GLU A 207 12.52 4.66 2.53
C GLU A 207 13.94 5.14 2.15
N PHE A 208 14.81 5.28 3.14
CA PHE A 208 16.21 5.67 2.98
C PHE A 208 17.16 4.94 3.95
N ASN A 209 18.41 4.79 3.54
CA ASN A 209 19.50 4.31 4.37
C ASN A 209 19.83 5.35 5.46
N TRP A 210 20.12 4.88 6.68
CA TRP A 210 20.43 5.73 7.84
C TRP A 210 21.54 6.77 7.58
N LYS A 211 22.51 6.45 6.72
CA LYS A 211 23.63 7.33 6.37
C LYS A 211 23.21 8.61 5.65
N ILE A 212 22.06 8.63 4.97
CA ILE A 212 21.59 9.79 4.22
C ILE A 212 21.13 10.90 5.18
N LEU A 213 20.24 10.56 6.12
CA LEU A 213 19.78 11.50 7.15
C LEU A 213 20.87 11.84 8.16
N ALA A 214 21.78 10.90 8.48
CA ALA A 214 22.99 11.20 9.23
C ALA A 214 23.92 12.16 8.46
N GLY A 215 24.01 12.03 7.14
CA GLY A 215 24.82 12.87 6.26
C GLY A 215 24.32 14.31 6.25
N HIS A 216 23.02 14.51 6.02
CA HIS A 216 22.37 15.83 6.00
C HIS A 216 22.61 16.61 7.30
N TYR A 217 22.58 15.93 8.45
CA TYR A 217 22.90 16.52 9.77
C TYR A 217 24.35 17.02 9.93
N ASN A 218 25.25 16.67 9.03
CA ASN A 218 26.68 17.01 9.07
C ASN A 218 27.14 17.67 7.75
N GLU A 219 26.26 18.40 7.04
CA GLU A 219 26.61 19.14 5.81
C GLU A 219 26.95 20.62 6.08
N SER A 220 28.19 21.00 5.75
CA SER A 220 28.75 22.35 6.01
C SER A 220 28.24 23.45 5.06
N TYR A 221 27.01 23.37 4.57
CA TYR A 221 26.46 24.24 3.52
C TYR A 221 25.76 25.51 4.01
N HIS A 222 25.57 25.68 5.33
CA HIS A 222 25.07 26.92 5.93
C HIS A 222 26.24 27.86 6.31
N PRO A 223 26.40 29.04 5.68
CA PRO A 223 27.53 29.93 5.95
C PRO A 223 27.43 30.69 7.29
N ASP A 224 26.21 30.92 7.77
CA ASP A 224 25.92 31.87 8.86
C ASP A 224 25.81 31.21 10.24
N THR A 225 25.75 29.88 10.31
CA THR A 225 25.90 29.10 11.56
C THR A 225 27.31 28.53 11.65
N SER A 226 28.00 28.76 12.77
CA SER A 226 29.36 28.25 12.99
C SER A 226 29.36 26.77 13.39
N HIS A 227 29.14 25.91 12.39
CA HIS A 227 29.32 24.46 12.51
C HIS A 227 30.79 24.13 12.77
N ASN A 228 31.08 23.62 13.96
CA ASN A 228 32.36 23.02 14.32
C ASN A 228 32.14 21.51 14.47
N VAL A 229 32.70 20.72 13.57
CA VAL A 229 32.76 19.25 13.73
C VAL A 229 34.04 18.92 14.50
N ASP A 230 33.94 18.21 15.63
CA ASP A 230 35.10 17.50 16.19
C ASP A 230 35.04 16.02 15.75
N THR A 231 36.17 15.54 15.25
CA THR A 231 36.36 14.18 14.68
C THR A 231 37.51 13.44 15.37
N LYS A 232 37.96 13.94 16.53
CA LYS A 232 38.92 13.21 17.37
C LYS A 232 38.29 11.96 17.96
N ASP A 233 39.17 11.03 18.31
CA ASP A 233 38.86 9.86 19.13
C ASP A 233 37.71 8.99 18.55
N SER A 234 37.64 8.94 17.21
CA SER A 234 36.77 8.05 16.41
C SER A 234 35.25 8.28 16.46
N SER A 235 34.76 9.28 17.18
CA SER A 235 33.37 9.74 17.07
C SER A 235 33.24 10.94 16.12
N ILE A 236 32.00 11.25 15.75
CA ILE A 236 31.67 12.47 14.99
C ILE A 236 30.64 13.20 15.83
N VAL A 237 30.95 14.46 16.16
CA VAL A 237 30.07 15.32 16.91
C VAL A 237 30.10 16.72 16.27
N ASP A 238 29.02 17.09 15.57
CA ASP A 238 28.82 18.44 15.01
C ASP A 238 27.99 19.31 15.97
N TYR A 239 28.28 20.62 15.95
CA TYR A 239 27.69 21.63 16.82
C TYR A 239 27.26 22.88 16.02
N ALA A 240 25.96 23.06 15.81
CA ALA A 240 25.41 24.36 15.41
C ALA A 240 25.34 25.32 16.62
N ASN A 241 25.71 26.60 16.47
CA ASN A 241 25.71 27.57 17.57
C ASN A 241 24.82 28.78 17.29
N SER A 242 24.07 29.23 18.29
CA SER A 242 23.29 30.47 18.23
C SER A 242 24.19 31.72 18.20
N THR A 243 23.75 32.77 17.51
CA THR A 243 24.46 34.06 17.49
C THR A 243 24.38 34.78 18.84
N PRO A 244 25.28 35.74 19.13
CA PRO A 244 25.21 36.56 20.34
C PRO A 244 23.87 37.29 20.52
N GLU A 245 23.23 37.74 19.43
CA GLU A 245 21.91 38.38 19.46
C GLU A 245 20.79 37.39 19.82
N GLN A 246 20.85 36.16 19.28
CA GLN A 246 19.91 35.10 19.62
C GLN A 246 20.02 34.73 21.12
N ILE A 247 21.24 34.57 21.62
CA ILE A 247 21.51 34.31 23.04
C ILE A 247 21.00 35.47 23.91
N ALA A 248 21.24 36.73 23.51
CA ALA A 248 20.74 37.92 24.21
C ALA A 248 19.20 38.05 24.22
N ARG A 249 18.51 37.40 23.27
CA ARG A 249 17.03 37.29 23.22
C ARG A 249 16.49 36.06 23.95
N GLY A 250 17.34 35.24 24.57
CA GLY A 250 16.95 33.96 25.19
C GLY A 250 16.71 32.82 24.18
N LEU A 251 16.93 33.05 22.89
CA LEU A 251 16.73 32.08 21.80
C LEU A 251 17.96 31.18 21.62
N ARG A 252 18.37 30.51 22.71
CA ARG A 252 19.48 29.57 22.71
C ARG A 252 19.05 28.24 22.09
N ILE A 253 19.66 27.89 20.97
CA ILE A 253 19.49 26.61 20.28
C ILE A 253 20.79 25.82 20.44
N ALA A 254 20.70 24.54 20.81
CA ALA A 254 21.87 23.66 20.93
C ALA A 254 21.59 22.29 20.31
N SER A 255 21.84 22.18 19.00
CA SER A 255 21.78 20.93 18.23
C SER A 255 23.12 20.19 18.22
N THR A 256 23.13 18.90 18.55
CA THR A 256 24.31 18.03 18.46
C THR A 256 23.95 16.75 17.71
N TYR A 257 24.77 16.33 16.74
CA TYR A 257 24.71 14.96 16.20
C TYR A 257 25.63 14.02 16.99
N TYR A 258 25.18 12.79 17.22
CA TYR A 258 25.91 11.75 17.94
C TYR A 258 25.96 10.48 17.08
N PHE A 259 27.14 10.23 16.49
CA PHE A 259 27.37 9.00 15.72
C PHE A 259 27.21 7.75 16.60
N PRO A 260 26.57 6.66 16.13
CA PRO A 260 26.02 6.46 14.78
C PRO A 260 24.52 6.77 14.65
N ASN A 261 23.79 6.98 15.76
CA ASN A 261 22.35 6.73 15.79
C ASN A 261 21.46 7.88 16.27
N ALA A 262 21.97 9.05 16.63
CA ALA A 262 21.14 10.08 17.28
C ALA A 262 21.50 11.52 16.95
N SER A 263 20.56 12.42 17.17
CA SER A 263 20.79 13.85 17.33
C SER A 263 19.91 14.41 18.46
N MET A 264 20.43 15.38 19.20
CA MET A 264 19.68 16.10 20.23
C MET A 264 19.61 17.57 19.85
N THR A 265 18.47 18.21 20.04
CA THR A 265 18.36 19.67 19.94
C THR A 265 17.67 20.24 21.18
N VAL A 266 18.35 21.14 21.88
CA VAL A 266 17.75 21.95 22.96
C VAL A 266 17.23 23.26 22.37
N LEU A 267 16.02 23.65 22.79
CA LEU A 267 15.31 24.88 22.46
C LEU A 267 14.82 25.56 23.76
N PRO A 268 14.37 26.83 23.73
CA PRO A 268 13.95 27.56 24.93
C PRO A 268 12.80 26.92 25.73
N HIS A 269 12.01 26.04 25.12
CA HIS A 269 10.79 25.47 25.70
C HIS A 269 10.78 23.95 25.83
N PHE A 270 11.67 23.27 25.12
CA PHE A 270 11.85 21.82 25.19
C PHE A 270 13.23 21.44 24.67
N PHE A 271 13.70 20.23 24.97
CA PHE A 271 14.68 19.57 24.12
C PHE A 271 14.04 18.35 23.46
N PHE A 272 14.55 17.94 22.30
CA PHE A 272 14.20 16.67 21.71
C PHE A 272 15.42 15.83 21.40
N LEU A 273 15.23 14.51 21.48
CA LEU A 273 16.19 13.50 21.11
C LEU A 273 15.62 12.70 19.94
N GLN A 274 16.20 12.91 18.76
CA GLN A 274 15.96 12.15 17.54
C GLN A 274 16.90 10.94 17.51
N ARG A 275 16.41 9.80 17.03
CA ARG A 275 17.21 8.58 16.81
C ARG A 275 16.90 7.95 15.47
N LEU A 276 17.96 7.59 14.76
CA LEU A 276 17.97 6.78 13.56
C LEU A 276 17.91 5.30 13.96
N VAL A 277 16.86 4.61 13.54
CA VAL A 277 16.62 3.19 13.80
C VAL A 277 16.56 2.47 12.45
N PRO A 278 17.72 2.11 11.85
CA PRO A 278 17.74 1.38 10.60
C PRO A 278 17.11 -0.01 10.74
N THR A 279 16.28 -0.36 9.76
CA THR A 279 15.55 -1.64 9.68
C THR A 279 15.95 -2.47 8.47
N SER A 280 16.52 -1.86 7.43
CA SER A 280 17.15 -2.55 6.28
C SER A 280 18.24 -1.69 5.64
N ALA A 281 18.86 -2.20 4.58
CA ALA A 281 19.79 -1.44 3.73
C ALA A 281 19.20 -0.16 3.12
N THR A 282 17.87 -0.04 3.01
CA THR A 282 17.18 1.10 2.37
C THR A 282 15.99 1.63 3.18
N LYS A 283 15.88 1.30 4.47
CA LYS A 283 14.81 1.75 5.37
C LYS A 283 15.34 2.17 6.72
N CYS A 284 14.87 3.32 7.20
CA CYS A 284 15.19 3.86 8.52
C CYS A 284 13.92 4.41 9.18
N MET A 285 13.62 3.92 10.38
CA MET A 285 12.62 4.53 11.25
C MET A 285 13.30 5.64 12.06
N THR A 286 12.75 6.85 12.04
CA THR A 286 13.26 7.96 12.84
C THR A 286 12.34 8.17 14.04
N ARG A 287 12.85 7.97 15.27
CA ARG A 287 12.09 8.06 16.53
C ARG A 287 12.50 9.30 17.32
N TYR A 288 11.52 10.07 17.80
CA TYR A 288 11.72 11.30 18.56
C TYR A 288 11.18 11.15 19.99
N GLU A 289 11.94 11.62 20.97
CA GLU A 289 11.50 11.87 22.34
C GLU A 289 11.52 13.37 22.62
N VAL A 290 10.39 13.93 23.06
CA VAL A 290 10.26 15.35 23.39
C VAL A 290 10.22 15.51 24.91
N TYR A 291 11.06 16.41 25.43
CA TYR A 291 11.18 16.73 26.85
C TYR A 291 10.90 18.21 27.05
N ARG A 292 9.74 18.54 27.61
CA ARG A 292 9.24 19.92 27.78
C ARG A 292 9.77 20.56 29.07
N ASN A 293 10.17 21.83 29.00
CA ASN A 293 10.55 22.61 30.18
C ASN A 293 9.31 22.95 31.03
N LYS A 294 9.42 22.85 32.36
CA LYS A 294 8.32 23.05 33.31
C LYS A 294 7.69 24.45 33.28
N ASP A 295 8.46 25.46 32.91
CA ASP A 295 8.01 26.86 32.90
C ASP A 295 7.49 27.31 31.51
N SER A 296 7.45 26.41 30.53
CA SER A 296 6.92 26.69 29.19
C SER A 296 5.39 26.62 29.14
N SER A 297 4.76 27.65 28.56
CA SER A 297 3.32 27.67 28.29
C SER A 297 2.92 26.62 27.24
N ASP A 298 1.64 26.21 27.22
CA ASP A 298 1.13 25.31 26.17
C ASP A 298 1.20 25.95 24.77
N GLU A 299 1.02 27.27 24.68
CA GLU A 299 0.99 28.01 23.42
C GLU A 299 2.40 28.10 22.80
N ASP A 300 3.42 28.45 23.60
CA ASP A 300 4.79 28.58 23.13
C ASP A 300 5.44 27.21 22.83
N PHE A 301 5.14 26.19 23.65
CA PHE A 301 5.58 24.82 23.41
C PHE A 301 5.01 24.28 22.09
N GLU A 302 3.69 24.34 21.90
CA GLU A 302 3.04 23.77 20.72
C GLU A 302 3.46 24.49 19.43
N LEU A 303 3.65 25.82 19.48
CA LEU A 303 4.11 26.63 18.35
C LEU A 303 5.48 26.18 17.83
N ILE A 304 6.47 26.03 18.71
CA ILE A 304 7.83 25.61 18.32
C ILE A 304 7.87 24.10 18.01
N SER A 305 7.14 23.28 18.78
CA SER A 305 7.06 21.82 18.61
C SER A 305 6.47 21.42 17.24
N GLN A 306 5.33 22.02 16.85
CA GLN A 306 4.76 21.79 15.52
C GLN A 306 5.69 22.27 14.40
N THR A 307 6.37 23.41 14.59
CA THR A 307 7.31 23.95 13.59
C THR A 307 8.48 22.99 13.36
N TYR A 308 9.12 22.49 14.43
CA TYR A 308 10.20 21.51 14.31
C TYR A 308 9.74 20.18 13.73
N LYS A 309 8.57 19.68 14.16
CA LYS A 309 7.97 18.45 13.61
C LYS A 309 7.74 18.55 12.10
N ARG A 310 7.34 19.72 11.61
CA ARG A 310 7.17 19.99 10.17
C ARG A 310 8.51 19.99 9.43
N ILE A 311 9.53 20.73 9.89
CA ILE A 311 10.86 20.76 9.26
C ILE A 311 11.43 19.34 9.12
N MET A 312 11.41 18.58 10.22
CA MET A 312 11.85 17.17 10.23
C MET A 312 11.08 16.27 9.25
N SER A 313 9.82 16.59 8.96
CA SER A 313 9.00 15.87 7.96
C SER A 313 9.45 16.20 6.53
N GLU A 314 9.77 17.47 6.26
CA GLU A 314 10.32 17.93 4.98
C GLU A 314 11.71 17.31 4.71
N ASP A 315 12.59 17.28 5.71
CA ASP A 315 13.91 16.60 5.64
C ASP A 315 13.81 15.10 5.32
N LYS A 316 12.79 14.44 5.87
CA LYS A 316 12.52 13.01 5.68
C LYS A 316 12.09 12.70 4.24
N ASP A 317 11.36 13.60 3.58
CA ASP A 317 11.01 13.44 2.17
C ASP A 317 12.20 13.76 1.24
N LEU A 318 13.03 14.76 1.57
CA LEU A 318 14.32 15.01 0.88
C LEU A 318 15.25 13.79 0.93
N CYS A 319 15.41 13.16 2.09
CA CYS A 319 16.21 11.93 2.23
C CYS A 319 15.63 10.76 1.41
N THR A 320 14.30 10.68 1.28
CA THR A 320 13.61 9.67 0.49
C THR A 320 13.86 9.85 -1.01
N ASP A 321 13.88 11.10 -1.51
CA ASP A 321 14.21 11.39 -2.91
C ASP A 321 15.71 11.29 -3.22
N ALA A 322 16.58 11.57 -2.25
CA ALA A 322 18.00 11.27 -2.35
C ALA A 322 18.24 9.75 -2.56
N GLN A 323 17.63 8.89 -1.72
CA GLN A 323 17.77 7.43 -1.84
C GLN A 323 17.36 6.88 -3.22
N LYS A 324 16.29 7.40 -3.83
CA LYS A 324 15.84 7.00 -5.18
C LYS A 324 16.94 7.25 -6.22
N ASN A 325 17.62 8.38 -6.12
CA ASN A 325 18.64 8.83 -7.07
C ASN A 325 20.01 8.14 -6.91
N LEU A 326 20.30 7.54 -5.75
CA LEU A 326 21.53 6.75 -5.52
C LEU A 326 21.64 5.50 -6.40
N SER A 327 20.56 5.11 -7.09
CA SER A 327 20.62 4.09 -8.16
C SER A 327 21.44 4.52 -9.38
N ASN A 328 21.56 5.83 -9.64
CA ASN A 328 22.18 6.39 -10.84
C ASN A 328 23.45 7.20 -10.57
N HIS A 329 23.66 7.69 -9.34
CA HIS A 329 24.75 8.61 -8.99
C HIS A 329 25.45 8.24 -7.66
N ILE A 330 26.67 8.76 -7.47
CA ILE A 330 27.48 8.58 -6.26
C ILE A 330 27.22 9.74 -5.29
N GLU A 331 26.99 9.44 -4.01
CA GLU A 331 26.68 10.44 -2.98
C GLU A 331 27.91 11.28 -2.58
N LYS A 332 27.95 12.55 -2.98
CA LYS A 332 28.91 13.54 -2.45
C LYS A 332 28.41 14.17 -1.14
N GLY A 333 27.94 13.35 -0.20
CA GLY A 333 27.45 13.78 1.10
C GLY A 333 28.57 14.16 2.08
N SER A 334 28.21 14.40 3.33
CA SER A 334 29.09 14.90 4.40
C SER A 334 30.52 14.34 4.38
N LEU A 335 31.47 15.27 4.31
CA LEU A 335 32.91 15.00 4.21
C LEU A 335 33.49 14.29 5.44
N ASP A 336 32.83 14.41 6.60
CA ASP A 336 33.31 13.91 7.88
C ASP A 336 32.63 12.60 8.30
N LEU A 337 31.35 12.38 7.90
CA LEU A 337 30.65 11.11 8.15
C LEU A 337 31.17 9.95 7.30
N GLN A 338 31.32 10.19 5.99
CA GLN A 338 31.65 9.12 5.03
C GLN A 338 33.02 8.43 5.29
N PRO A 339 34.08 9.13 5.75
CA PRO A 339 35.34 8.49 6.15
C PRO A 339 35.21 7.54 7.34
N VAL A 340 34.56 7.95 8.43
CA VAL A 340 34.48 7.15 9.67
C VAL A 340 33.67 5.87 9.45
N VAL A 341 32.56 5.95 8.71
CA VAL A 341 31.82 4.76 8.26
C VAL A 341 32.71 3.81 7.47
N ARG A 342 33.49 4.35 6.52
CA ARG A 342 34.42 3.54 5.70
C ARG A 342 35.48 2.86 6.56
N GLU A 343 36.09 3.58 7.49
CA GLU A 343 37.15 3.05 8.36
C GLU A 343 36.63 1.92 9.24
N LEU A 344 35.54 2.14 9.99
CA LEU A 344 34.96 1.13 10.89
C LEU A 344 34.53 -0.14 10.14
N VAL A 345 33.93 0.00 8.96
CA VAL A 345 33.50 -1.12 8.12
C VAL A 345 34.71 -1.91 7.58
N LEU A 346 35.74 -1.24 7.08
CA LEU A 346 36.93 -1.91 6.54
C LEU A 346 37.82 -2.52 7.65
N GLU A 347 37.91 -1.89 8.82
CA GLU A 347 38.63 -2.41 9.99
C GLU A 347 37.98 -3.71 10.49
N HIS A 348 36.65 -3.70 10.66
CA HIS A 348 35.91 -4.90 11.06
C HIS A 348 35.97 -6.00 10.00
N TYR A 349 35.78 -5.66 8.71
CA TYR A 349 35.86 -6.64 7.63
C TYR A 349 37.25 -7.28 7.52
N LYS A 350 38.32 -6.52 7.76
CA LYS A 350 39.68 -7.06 7.87
C LYS A 350 39.80 -8.06 9.03
N LYS A 351 39.26 -7.75 10.21
CA LYS A 351 39.21 -8.69 11.35
C LYS A 351 38.45 -9.97 10.99
N GLU A 352 37.34 -9.89 10.25
CA GLU A 352 36.59 -11.07 9.77
C GLU A 352 37.39 -11.91 8.75
N GLN A 353 38.15 -11.27 7.86
CA GLN A 353 39.07 -11.97 6.96
C GLN A 353 40.22 -12.67 7.71
N GLU A 354 40.85 -11.99 8.67
CA GLU A 354 41.94 -12.56 9.49
C GLU A 354 41.45 -13.70 10.40
N ALA A 355 40.20 -13.64 10.87
CA ALA A 355 39.55 -14.73 11.61
C ALA A 355 38.99 -15.85 10.73
N GLY A 356 38.91 -15.65 9.40
CA GLY A 356 38.32 -16.60 8.45
C GLY A 356 36.80 -16.83 8.61
N ARG A 357 36.10 -15.96 9.35
CA ARG A 357 34.67 -16.08 9.68
C ARG A 357 34.07 -14.73 10.07
N GLU A 358 32.74 -14.64 10.02
CA GLU A 358 32.02 -13.50 10.58
C GLU A 358 32.27 -13.36 12.09
N ILE A 359 32.40 -12.11 12.53
CA ILE A 359 32.56 -11.71 13.92
C ILE A 359 31.30 -10.97 14.32
N TRP A 360 30.57 -11.52 15.28
CA TRP A 360 29.32 -10.99 15.79
C TRP A 360 29.50 -10.53 17.24
N PRO A 361 29.83 -9.25 17.51
CA PRO A 361 30.16 -8.77 18.86
C PRO A 361 29.03 -8.99 19.88
N THR A 362 27.76 -8.98 19.46
CA THR A 362 26.61 -9.28 20.33
C THR A 362 26.46 -10.75 20.74
N ARG A 363 27.26 -11.68 20.18
CA ARG A 363 27.21 -13.11 20.54
C ARG A 363 28.17 -13.40 21.69
N GLN A 364 27.60 -13.78 22.83
CA GLN A 364 28.31 -14.31 23.98
C GLN A 364 29.18 -15.53 23.61
N THR A 365 30.42 -15.56 24.10
CA THR A 365 31.32 -16.70 23.93
C THR A 365 30.86 -17.91 24.75
N LEU A 366 30.88 -19.09 24.13
CA LEU A 366 30.52 -20.35 24.78
C LEU A 366 31.62 -20.78 25.78
N PRO A 367 31.27 -21.45 26.91
CA PRO A 367 32.27 -21.94 27.85
C PRO A 367 33.19 -22.99 27.22
N THR A 368 34.49 -22.93 27.51
CA THR A 368 35.52 -23.82 26.95
C THR A 368 35.34 -25.31 27.27
N SER A 369 34.38 -25.66 28.16
CA SER A 369 33.98 -27.02 28.48
C SER A 369 32.89 -27.59 27.56
N ALA A 370 32.40 -26.83 26.57
CA ALA A 370 31.25 -27.19 25.73
C ALA A 370 31.65 -27.71 24.34
N THR A 371 32.60 -28.67 24.27
CA THR A 371 33.21 -29.17 23.02
C THR A 371 32.20 -29.55 21.93
N THR A 372 31.09 -30.20 22.27
CA THR A 372 30.03 -30.57 21.29
C THR A 372 29.49 -29.36 20.52
N SER A 373 29.37 -28.20 21.18
CA SER A 373 28.86 -26.98 20.53
C SER A 373 29.85 -26.33 19.57
N GLU A 374 31.15 -26.60 19.70
CA GLU A 374 32.17 -26.10 18.78
C GLU A 374 32.20 -26.91 17.47
N GLU A 375 31.90 -28.21 17.55
CA GLU A 375 31.69 -29.07 16.37
C GLU A 375 30.43 -28.64 15.60
N ASP A 376 29.30 -28.44 16.29
CA ASP A 376 28.04 -27.95 15.69
C ASP A 376 28.20 -26.58 15.02
N MET A 377 28.82 -25.61 15.71
CA MET A 377 29.09 -24.28 15.14
C MET A 377 30.04 -24.37 13.93
N THR A 378 31.02 -25.28 13.97
CA THR A 378 31.93 -25.53 12.84
C THR A 378 31.19 -26.17 11.65
N PHE A 379 30.17 -26.99 11.88
CA PHE A 379 29.30 -27.52 10.84
C PHE A 379 28.43 -26.42 10.20
N CYS A 380 27.76 -25.59 11.00
CA CYS A 380 26.98 -24.44 10.49
C CYS A 380 27.84 -23.48 9.66
N ASN A 381 29.01 -23.08 10.17
CA ASN A 381 29.95 -22.20 9.45
C ASN A 381 30.39 -22.79 8.09
N LYS A 382 30.50 -24.12 7.97
CA LYS A 382 30.81 -24.80 6.70
C LYS A 382 29.64 -24.76 5.71
N LEU A 383 28.40 -24.88 6.18
CA LEU A 383 27.22 -24.74 5.32
C LEU A 383 27.08 -23.31 4.80
N ASP A 384 27.26 -22.30 5.66
CA ASP A 384 27.21 -20.89 5.26
C ASP A 384 28.31 -20.55 4.24
N ALA A 385 29.51 -21.11 4.40
CA ALA A 385 30.60 -20.97 3.44
C ALA A 385 30.32 -21.68 2.11
N GLN A 386 29.66 -22.84 2.12
CA GLN A 386 29.26 -23.54 0.89
C GLN A 386 28.14 -22.79 0.14
N ALA A 387 27.18 -22.21 0.86
CA ALA A 387 26.08 -21.44 0.28
C ALA A 387 26.55 -20.15 -0.43
N LYS A 388 27.62 -19.51 0.06
CA LYS A 388 28.18 -18.27 -0.50
C LYS A 388 29.10 -18.46 -1.71
N GLY A 389 29.60 -19.68 -1.94
CA GLY A 389 30.38 -20.06 -3.13
C GLY A 389 31.83 -19.50 -3.19
N PRO A 390 32.67 -19.99 -4.11
CA PRO A 390 34.07 -19.61 -4.19
C PRO A 390 34.27 -18.26 -4.92
N VAL A 391 34.53 -17.20 -4.14
CA VAL A 391 34.93 -15.89 -4.68
C VAL A 391 36.28 -16.01 -5.41
N LYS A 392 36.28 -15.92 -6.74
CA LYS A 392 37.51 -15.83 -7.55
C LYS A 392 38.16 -14.45 -7.36
N ALA A 393 39.10 -14.37 -6.44
CA ALA A 393 39.95 -13.19 -6.25
C ALA A 393 40.91 -12.99 -7.44
N ALA A 394 40.45 -12.36 -8.51
CA ALA A 394 41.26 -11.96 -9.65
C ALA A 394 42.13 -10.73 -9.32
N ARG A 395 43.26 -10.95 -8.64
CA ARG A 395 44.34 -9.96 -8.59
C ARG A 395 44.97 -9.84 -9.99
N GLN A 396 44.98 -8.63 -10.55
CA GLN A 396 45.86 -8.26 -11.66
C GLN A 396 46.61 -6.97 -11.33
N ASP A 397 47.65 -7.12 -10.49
CA ASP A 397 48.83 -6.26 -10.54
C ASP A 397 49.86 -6.97 -11.41
N GLN A 398 50.18 -6.42 -12.60
CA GLN A 398 51.51 -6.60 -13.18
C GLN A 398 51.86 -5.50 -14.18
N LYS A 399 53.11 -5.05 -14.12
CA LYS A 399 53.68 -4.02 -14.99
C LYS A 399 54.40 -4.66 -16.20
N ARG A 400 54.24 -4.01 -17.35
CA ARG A 400 55.25 -3.72 -18.39
C ARG A 400 56.34 -4.77 -18.77
N GLU A 401 56.29 -5.09 -20.06
CA GLU A 401 57.37 -4.96 -21.07
C GLU A 401 58.35 -6.12 -21.37
N GLU A 402 58.74 -6.15 -22.66
CA GLU A 402 59.80 -6.94 -23.36
C GLU A 402 59.54 -8.46 -23.55
N LEU A 403 59.82 -9.15 -24.68
CA LEU A 403 60.14 -8.85 -26.12
C LEU A 403 60.03 -10.23 -26.88
N ASP A 404 60.01 -10.46 -28.21
CA ASP A 404 59.97 -9.68 -29.48
C ASP A 404 59.44 -10.60 -30.63
N ASP A 405 59.63 -10.22 -31.91
CA ASP A 405 59.54 -10.97 -33.20
C ASP A 405 58.12 -11.45 -33.69
N ILE A 406 57.44 -10.97 -34.77
CA ILE A 406 57.76 -10.51 -36.17
C ILE A 406 57.81 -11.70 -37.19
N PRO A 407 57.34 -11.62 -38.49
CA PRO A 407 56.81 -10.51 -39.32
C PRO A 407 55.48 -10.73 -40.15
N GLU A 408 54.86 -9.60 -40.51
CA GLU A 408 54.31 -9.10 -41.81
C GLU A 408 53.58 -9.92 -42.93
N VAL A 409 52.90 -9.14 -43.81
CA VAL A 409 51.95 -9.43 -44.92
C VAL A 409 52.63 -9.81 -46.26
N PRO A 410 51.92 -10.31 -47.31
CA PRO A 410 51.59 -9.45 -48.48
C PRO A 410 50.30 -9.81 -49.30
N TYR A 411 50.19 -9.29 -50.53
CA TYR A 411 48.97 -8.99 -51.31
C TYR A 411 48.75 -9.80 -52.63
N SER A 412 47.61 -9.55 -53.31
CA SER A 412 47.33 -9.66 -54.78
C SER A 412 46.67 -10.97 -55.32
N LYS A 413 46.04 -11.04 -56.52
CA LYS A 413 46.27 -10.27 -57.79
C LYS A 413 45.12 -10.36 -58.85
N ASN A 414 44.86 -9.25 -59.56
CA ASN A 414 44.26 -9.11 -60.93
C ASN A 414 42.78 -9.58 -61.19
N SER A 415 42.03 -9.10 -62.21
CA SER A 415 42.33 -8.21 -63.37
C SER A 415 41.17 -7.27 -63.80
N ASN A 416 41.51 -6.12 -64.41
CA ASN A 416 40.65 -5.15 -65.14
C ASN A 416 40.38 -5.59 -66.62
N PRO A 417 39.58 -4.91 -67.49
CA PRO A 417 39.22 -3.47 -67.56
C PRO A 417 37.68 -3.20 -67.67
N SER A 418 37.10 -2.02 -67.97
CA SER A 418 37.51 -0.74 -68.60
C SER A 418 36.47 0.37 -68.31
N SER A 419 36.63 1.69 -68.49
CA SER A 419 37.78 2.65 -68.60
C SER A 419 37.24 4.07 -68.89
N GLY A 420 37.81 5.15 -68.31
CA GLY A 420 37.56 6.54 -68.77
C GLY A 420 37.37 7.61 -67.66
N GLU A 421 38.39 8.44 -67.47
CA GLU A 421 38.34 9.75 -66.76
C GLU A 421 38.08 10.90 -67.81
N PRO A 422 37.94 12.23 -67.47
CA PRO A 422 38.26 12.90 -66.20
C PRO A 422 37.37 14.10 -65.73
N ALA A 423 37.76 14.66 -64.56
CA ALA A 423 37.83 16.09 -64.20
C ALA A 423 36.61 16.90 -63.68
N PHE A 424 36.80 17.50 -62.48
CA PHE A 424 36.36 18.83 -61.98
C PHE A 424 34.83 19.13 -61.90
N GLU A 425 34.26 19.87 -60.92
CA GLU A 425 34.74 21.00 -60.09
C GLU A 425 34.27 20.95 -58.61
N ARG A 426 34.58 22.01 -57.83
CA ARG A 426 34.03 22.30 -56.48
C ARG A 426 32.73 23.11 -56.58
N PHE A 427 31.78 22.91 -55.65
CA PHE A 427 31.08 23.99 -54.94
C PHE A 427 30.38 23.45 -53.67
N SER A 428 29.87 24.35 -52.82
CA SER A 428 29.21 24.06 -51.52
C SER A 428 28.18 25.16 -51.21
N PRO A 429 27.34 25.06 -50.16
CA PRO A 429 26.82 23.88 -49.46
C PRO A 429 25.26 23.81 -49.53
N GLY A 430 24.65 22.72 -49.03
CA GLY A 430 23.18 22.60 -48.92
C GLY A 430 22.74 21.62 -47.83
N SER A 431 21.61 21.88 -47.19
CA SER A 431 21.07 21.10 -46.07
C SER A 431 20.61 19.69 -46.49
N GLY A 432 20.99 18.66 -45.73
CA GLY A 432 20.51 17.28 -45.91
C GLY A 432 20.04 16.68 -44.58
N SER A 433 18.77 16.26 -44.53
CA SER A 433 18.22 15.47 -43.42
C SER A 433 18.67 14.02 -43.53
N PHE A 434 18.96 13.36 -42.40
CA PHE A 434 19.25 11.92 -42.37
C PHE A 434 17.96 11.10 -42.23
N SER A 435 17.39 10.69 -43.36
CA SER A 435 16.28 9.73 -43.39
C SER A 435 16.78 8.32 -43.10
N PHE A 436 16.24 7.66 -42.07
CA PHE A 436 16.26 6.20 -41.98
C PHE A 436 15.08 5.63 -42.78
N GLY A 437 15.39 4.79 -43.76
CA GLY A 437 14.38 4.25 -44.68
C GLY A 437 13.61 3.07 -44.10
N PHE A 438 12.29 3.19 -44.03
CA PHE A 438 11.38 2.05 -44.14
C PHE A 438 10.91 1.94 -45.60
N SER A 439 10.77 0.72 -46.11
CA SER A 439 10.34 0.48 -47.49
C SER A 439 8.89 0.92 -47.69
N ASN A 440 8.62 1.61 -48.79
CA ASN A 440 7.26 1.80 -49.27
C ASN A 440 6.63 0.44 -49.60
N ASN A 441 5.67 0.00 -48.80
CA ASN A 441 4.58 -0.85 -49.27
C ASN A 441 3.33 0.03 -49.34
N GLU A 442 2.87 0.32 -50.56
CA GLU A 442 1.65 1.09 -50.81
C GLU A 442 0.37 0.25 -50.59
N ASP A 443 0.27 -0.42 -49.43
CA ASP A 443 -1.02 -0.89 -48.93
C ASP A 443 -1.77 0.32 -48.36
N SER A 444 -2.44 1.03 -49.27
CA SER A 444 -3.22 2.22 -48.95
C SER A 444 -4.43 1.87 -48.09
N ASN A 445 -4.27 1.95 -46.77
CA ASN A 445 -5.39 2.15 -45.85
C ASN A 445 -6.12 3.43 -46.30
N PRO A 446 -7.35 3.36 -46.85
CA PRO A 446 -8.08 4.57 -47.17
C PRO A 446 -8.41 5.28 -45.87
N HIS A 447 -8.13 6.59 -45.80
CA HIS A 447 -8.58 7.42 -44.67
C HIS A 447 -10.10 7.22 -44.49
N PRO A 448 -10.59 6.97 -43.26
CA PRO A 448 -12.01 6.71 -43.03
C PRO A 448 -12.85 7.87 -43.58
N SER A 449 -13.96 7.55 -44.25
CA SER A 449 -14.80 8.58 -44.85
C SER A 449 -15.40 9.47 -43.76
N SER A 450 -15.60 10.76 -44.04
CA SER A 450 -16.16 11.72 -43.07
C SER A 450 -17.46 11.20 -42.44
N ALA A 451 -18.34 10.57 -43.22
CA ALA A 451 -19.56 9.93 -42.71
C ALA A 451 -19.30 8.77 -41.73
N ALA A 452 -18.24 7.99 -41.92
CA ALA A 452 -17.84 6.95 -40.97
C ALA A 452 -17.26 7.55 -39.68
N VAL A 453 -16.48 8.62 -39.77
CA VAL A 453 -15.95 9.35 -38.59
C VAL A 453 -17.07 9.99 -37.78
N SER A 454 -17.98 10.74 -38.42
CA SER A 454 -19.17 11.28 -37.76
C SER A 454 -20.00 10.18 -37.08
N LYS A 455 -20.18 9.03 -37.74
CA LYS A 455 -20.95 7.93 -37.16
C LYS A 455 -20.23 7.25 -35.99
N ALA A 456 -18.91 7.17 -36.01
CA ALA A 456 -18.11 6.67 -34.89
C ALA A 456 -18.21 7.61 -33.68
N LEU A 457 -18.17 8.93 -33.90
CA LEU A 457 -18.39 9.94 -32.84
C LEU A 457 -19.80 9.85 -32.24
N GLU A 458 -20.86 9.74 -33.05
CA GLU A 458 -22.21 9.48 -32.55
C GLU A 458 -22.27 8.23 -31.64
N LEU A 459 -21.63 7.13 -32.05
CA LEU A 459 -21.59 5.89 -31.28
C LEU A 459 -20.77 6.05 -29.98
N TYR A 460 -19.69 6.83 -29.98
CA TYR A 460 -18.91 7.14 -28.79
C TYR A 460 -19.75 7.90 -27.75
N PHE A 461 -20.39 9.01 -28.14
CA PHE A 461 -21.23 9.80 -27.23
C PHE A 461 -22.48 9.02 -26.76
N HIS A 462 -23.04 8.17 -27.63
CA HIS A 462 -24.21 7.36 -27.26
C HIS A 462 -23.90 6.18 -26.34
N TYR A 463 -22.70 5.58 -26.42
CA TYR A 463 -22.35 4.36 -25.68
C TYR A 463 -21.25 4.51 -24.62
N CYS A 464 -20.13 5.16 -24.95
CA CYS A 464 -18.90 5.14 -24.15
C CYS A 464 -18.66 6.40 -23.31
N HIS A 465 -19.12 7.57 -23.78
CA HIS A 465 -18.97 8.83 -23.04
C HIS A 465 -19.67 8.75 -21.68
N ARG A 466 -18.95 9.20 -20.63
CA ARG A 466 -19.27 9.03 -19.20
C ARG A 466 -19.48 7.57 -18.78
N GLN A 467 -18.84 6.60 -19.46
CA GLN A 467 -18.95 5.18 -19.12
C GLN A 467 -17.67 4.35 -19.37
N PRO A 468 -16.77 4.23 -18.39
CA PRO A 468 -16.60 5.16 -17.27
C PRO A 468 -15.93 6.46 -17.73
N ILE A 469 -15.19 6.41 -18.84
CA ILE A 469 -14.37 7.50 -19.38
C ILE A 469 -15.18 8.73 -19.80
N TRP A 470 -14.61 9.90 -19.56
CA TRP A 470 -15.10 11.22 -19.96
C TRP A 470 -13.88 12.06 -20.31
N CYS A 471 -13.31 11.86 -21.50
CA CYS A 471 -12.07 12.54 -21.92
C CYS A 471 -12.34 13.96 -22.44
N PHE A 472 -13.43 14.10 -23.20
CA PHE A 472 -13.85 15.31 -23.91
C PHE A 472 -15.37 15.33 -24.10
N ASP A 473 -15.93 16.53 -24.28
CA ASP A 473 -17.32 16.78 -24.70
C ASP A 473 -17.42 16.90 -26.23
N TYR A 474 -18.56 17.37 -26.76
CA TYR A 474 -18.78 17.50 -28.21
C TYR A 474 -18.16 18.79 -28.75
N GLU A 475 -18.33 19.88 -28.00
CA GLU A 475 -17.81 21.22 -28.24
C GLU A 475 -16.27 21.22 -28.33
N ASP A 476 -15.63 20.40 -27.49
CA ASP A 476 -14.18 20.10 -27.50
C ASP A 476 -13.66 19.61 -28.88
N LEU A 477 -14.55 19.14 -29.76
CA LEU A 477 -14.22 18.59 -31.08
C LEU A 477 -14.59 19.53 -32.24
N GLU A 478 -15.39 20.58 -32.01
CA GLU A 478 -15.82 21.52 -33.05
C GLU A 478 -14.86 22.72 -33.20
N GLU A 479 -14.19 23.17 -32.14
CA GLU A 479 -13.26 24.32 -32.20
C GLU A 479 -11.97 24.02 -32.99
N LYS A 480 -11.60 22.75 -33.16
CA LYS A 480 -10.40 22.33 -33.89
C LYS A 480 -10.72 22.00 -35.34
N GLY A 481 -10.10 22.73 -36.27
CA GLY A 481 -10.09 22.38 -37.68
C GLY A 481 -9.37 21.04 -37.92
N SER A 482 -10.15 19.98 -38.14
CA SER A 482 -9.76 18.55 -38.21
C SER A 482 -9.23 17.94 -36.89
N LEU A 483 -9.76 16.75 -36.57
CA LEU A 483 -9.27 15.88 -35.50
C LEU A 483 -8.02 15.13 -35.95
N SER A 484 -7.17 14.73 -35.02
CA SER A 484 -6.00 13.89 -35.31
C SER A 484 -6.39 12.47 -35.77
N ASP A 485 -5.60 11.91 -36.70
CA ASP A 485 -5.81 10.57 -37.25
C ASP A 485 -5.80 9.49 -36.15
N GLU A 486 -4.87 9.60 -35.20
CA GLU A 486 -4.77 8.71 -34.05
C GLU A 486 -6.06 8.68 -33.21
N LEU A 487 -6.68 9.84 -32.98
CA LEU A 487 -7.94 9.94 -32.24
C LEU A 487 -9.11 9.38 -33.05
N ILE A 488 -9.18 9.69 -34.36
CA ILE A 488 -10.17 9.13 -35.28
C ILE A 488 -10.10 7.59 -35.29
N TYR A 489 -8.92 7.01 -35.47
CA TYR A 489 -8.75 5.55 -35.46
C TYR A 489 -9.00 4.93 -34.08
N SER A 490 -8.73 5.64 -32.98
CA SER A 490 -9.01 5.15 -31.61
C SER A 490 -10.51 5.13 -31.30
N VAL A 491 -11.26 6.16 -31.72
CA VAL A 491 -12.72 6.19 -31.65
C VAL A 491 -13.33 5.09 -32.53
N LEU A 492 -12.82 4.90 -33.75
CA LEU A 492 -13.26 3.82 -34.65
C LEU A 492 -13.01 2.43 -34.06
N ALA A 493 -11.84 2.18 -33.45
CA ALA A 493 -11.54 0.91 -32.78
C ALA A 493 -12.52 0.63 -31.64
N LEU A 494 -12.70 1.61 -30.73
CA LEU A 494 -13.59 1.47 -29.58
C LEU A 494 -15.06 1.25 -29.99
N THR A 495 -15.53 1.92 -31.05
CA THR A 495 -16.95 1.93 -31.46
C THR A 495 -17.33 0.93 -32.55
N ALA A 496 -16.36 0.29 -33.23
CA ALA A 496 -16.63 -0.76 -34.22
C ALA A 496 -17.51 -1.90 -33.67
N ARG A 497 -17.39 -2.22 -32.38
CA ARG A 497 -18.24 -3.19 -31.64
C ARG A 497 -19.73 -2.83 -31.58
N PHE A 498 -20.11 -1.61 -31.97
CA PHE A 498 -21.49 -1.15 -32.11
C PHE A 498 -21.90 -0.86 -33.56
N SER A 499 -20.98 -1.05 -34.51
CA SER A 499 -21.20 -0.93 -35.95
C SER A 499 -21.72 -2.25 -36.54
N ARG A 500 -22.03 -2.24 -37.85
CA ARG A 500 -22.42 -3.44 -38.61
C ARG A 500 -21.22 -4.32 -39.00
N GLU A 501 -19.99 -3.80 -38.90
CA GLU A 501 -18.75 -4.46 -39.34
C GLU A 501 -17.71 -4.56 -38.19
N PRO A 502 -17.99 -5.33 -37.12
CA PRO A 502 -17.14 -5.36 -35.92
C PRO A 502 -15.70 -5.85 -36.18
N GLY A 503 -15.48 -6.66 -37.22
CA GLY A 503 -14.18 -7.23 -37.56
C GLY A 503 -13.10 -6.21 -37.96
N GLN A 504 -13.44 -4.92 -38.15
CA GLN A 504 -12.46 -3.88 -38.49
C GLN A 504 -11.79 -3.25 -37.25
N SER A 505 -12.32 -3.50 -36.03
CA SER A 505 -11.79 -2.96 -34.76
C SER A 505 -10.26 -3.10 -34.64
N GLN A 506 -9.73 -4.31 -34.87
CA GLN A 506 -8.30 -4.58 -34.72
C GLN A 506 -7.43 -3.85 -35.75
N ARG A 507 -7.94 -3.61 -36.98
CA ARG A 507 -7.23 -2.83 -38.01
C ARG A 507 -7.12 -1.36 -37.59
N TYR A 508 -8.20 -0.80 -37.07
CA TYR A 508 -8.21 0.57 -36.55
C TYR A 508 -7.31 0.71 -35.32
N GLY A 509 -7.40 -0.20 -34.34
CA GLY A 509 -6.55 -0.19 -33.15
C GLY A 509 -5.05 -0.31 -33.46
N ASN A 510 -4.66 -1.15 -34.42
CA ASN A 510 -3.28 -1.24 -34.89
C ASN A 510 -2.81 0.01 -35.64
N THR A 511 -3.71 0.67 -36.39
CA THR A 511 -3.39 1.92 -37.11
C THR A 511 -3.19 3.07 -36.10
N ALA A 512 -4.12 3.23 -35.15
CA ALA A 512 -3.99 4.19 -34.06
C ALA A 512 -2.69 3.97 -33.25
N ARG A 513 -2.40 2.72 -32.85
CA ARG A 513 -1.17 2.37 -32.12
C ARG A 513 0.09 2.78 -32.88
N THR A 514 0.15 2.54 -34.20
CA THR A 514 1.28 2.95 -35.04
C THR A 514 1.45 4.48 -35.06
N LEU A 515 0.37 5.23 -35.22
CA LEU A 515 0.38 6.70 -35.22
C LEU A 515 0.84 7.26 -33.86
N ILE A 516 0.32 6.72 -32.75
CA ILE A 516 0.73 7.10 -31.39
C ILE A 516 2.22 6.82 -31.15
N MET A 517 2.73 5.65 -31.58
CA MET A 517 4.17 5.36 -31.45
C MET A 517 5.02 6.34 -32.28
N LEU A 518 4.55 6.77 -33.46
CA LEU A 518 5.22 7.79 -34.28
C LEU A 518 5.21 9.17 -33.60
N ARG A 519 4.11 9.59 -32.96
CA ARG A 519 4.06 10.83 -32.15
C ARG A 519 5.08 10.80 -31.02
N VAL A 520 5.13 9.69 -30.28
CA VAL A 520 6.08 9.48 -29.17
C VAL A 520 7.53 9.51 -29.68
N ALA A 521 7.85 8.76 -30.73
CA ALA A 521 9.20 8.70 -31.31
C ALA A 521 9.68 10.06 -31.88
N ASN A 522 8.77 10.84 -32.45
CA ASN A 522 9.06 12.17 -33.00
C ASN A 522 9.02 13.30 -31.95
N GLY A 523 8.70 13.01 -30.68
CA GLY A 523 8.53 14.04 -29.64
C GLY A 523 7.37 15.02 -29.90
N THR A 524 6.35 14.58 -30.65
CA THR A 524 5.19 15.40 -31.08
C THR A 524 3.88 14.98 -30.42
N VAL A 525 3.97 14.40 -29.21
CA VAL A 525 2.82 14.01 -28.39
C VAL A 525 1.98 15.23 -28.01
N ASP A 526 0.68 15.15 -28.26
CA ASP A 526 -0.30 16.16 -27.87
C ASP A 526 -1.35 15.58 -26.91
N LEU A 527 -2.40 16.35 -26.60
CA LEU A 527 -3.49 15.88 -25.73
C LEU A 527 -4.28 14.75 -26.40
N GLU A 528 -4.55 14.83 -27.70
CA GLU A 528 -5.34 13.82 -28.44
C GLU A 528 -4.59 12.48 -28.53
N THR A 529 -3.25 12.50 -28.54
CA THR A 529 -2.40 11.31 -28.42
C THR A 529 -2.63 10.57 -27.09
N ILE A 530 -2.82 11.29 -25.98
CA ILE A 530 -3.09 10.69 -24.65
C ILE A 530 -4.56 10.27 -24.53
N GLU A 531 -5.49 11.03 -25.10
CA GLU A 531 -6.90 10.64 -25.24
C GLU A 531 -7.05 9.34 -26.02
N SER A 532 -6.32 9.20 -27.12
CA SER A 532 -6.23 7.99 -27.95
C SER A 532 -5.79 6.78 -27.14
N LEU A 533 -4.74 6.91 -26.31
CA LEU A 533 -4.30 5.84 -25.40
C LEU A 533 -5.38 5.47 -24.36
N CYS A 534 -6.14 6.45 -23.84
CA CYS A 534 -7.27 6.19 -22.93
C CYS A 534 -8.38 5.37 -23.64
N LEU A 535 -8.73 5.74 -24.87
CA LEU A 535 -9.73 5.03 -25.69
C LEU A 535 -9.28 3.61 -26.05
N LEU A 536 -8.03 3.44 -26.48
CA LEU A 536 -7.46 2.11 -26.80
C LEU A 536 -7.34 1.23 -25.55
N SER A 537 -6.94 1.80 -24.41
CA SER A 537 -6.92 1.09 -23.13
C SER A 537 -8.31 0.55 -22.76
N TYR A 538 -9.34 1.40 -22.82
CA TYR A 538 -10.71 0.98 -22.54
C TYR A 538 -11.22 -0.05 -23.54
N SER A 539 -10.91 0.10 -24.83
CA SER A 539 -11.25 -0.91 -25.85
C SER A 539 -10.66 -2.27 -25.49
N SER A 540 -9.36 -2.35 -25.19
CA SER A 540 -8.69 -3.59 -24.79
C SER A 540 -9.30 -4.22 -23.52
N PHE A 541 -9.78 -3.42 -22.55
CA PHE A 541 -10.48 -3.96 -21.38
C PHE A 541 -11.87 -4.54 -21.70
N ILE A 542 -12.59 -4.00 -22.69
CA ILE A 542 -13.84 -4.61 -23.19
C ILE A 542 -13.55 -5.89 -23.98
N ASP A 543 -12.42 -5.91 -24.70
CA ASP A 543 -11.94 -7.06 -25.48
C ASP A 543 -11.25 -8.15 -24.62
N GLY A 544 -11.05 -7.91 -23.31
CA GLY A 544 -10.45 -8.86 -22.38
C GLY A 544 -8.92 -8.96 -22.44
N ASP A 545 -8.24 -8.16 -23.26
CA ASP A 545 -6.77 -8.06 -23.23
C ASP A 545 -6.33 -7.08 -22.13
N LEU A 546 -6.28 -7.61 -20.90
CA LEU A 546 -5.84 -6.88 -19.72
C LEU A 546 -4.38 -6.42 -19.82
N HIS A 547 -3.52 -7.12 -20.58
CA HIS A 547 -2.11 -6.77 -20.72
C HIS A 547 -1.92 -5.58 -21.66
N LEU A 548 -2.57 -5.60 -22.83
CA LEU A 548 -2.56 -4.48 -23.77
C LEU A 548 -3.28 -3.25 -23.20
N GLY A 549 -4.42 -3.46 -22.50
CA GLY A 549 -5.15 -2.39 -21.83
C GLY A 549 -4.31 -1.70 -20.75
N ARG A 550 -3.60 -2.45 -19.91
CA ARG A 550 -2.67 -1.92 -18.89
C ARG A 550 -1.42 -1.29 -19.52
N PHE A 551 -0.92 -1.78 -20.65
CA PHE A 551 0.20 -1.14 -21.36
C PHE A 551 -0.18 0.26 -21.87
N HIS A 552 -1.31 0.39 -22.58
CA HIS A 552 -1.79 1.69 -23.06
C HIS A 552 -2.04 2.67 -21.91
N LEU A 553 -2.62 2.18 -20.80
CA LEU A 553 -2.87 2.97 -19.59
C LEU A 553 -1.58 3.43 -18.90
N GLY A 554 -0.62 2.51 -18.72
CA GLY A 554 0.68 2.81 -18.13
C GLY A 554 1.48 3.84 -18.96
N LEU A 555 1.46 3.71 -20.28
CA LEU A 555 2.08 4.69 -21.19
C LEU A 555 1.39 6.06 -21.07
N ALA A 556 0.06 6.12 -21.04
CA ALA A 556 -0.67 7.37 -20.84
C ALA A 556 -0.28 8.05 -19.51
N PHE A 557 -0.18 7.32 -18.40
CA PHE A 557 0.30 7.88 -17.12
C PHE A 557 1.77 8.33 -17.13
N GLN A 558 2.64 7.76 -17.96
CA GLN A 558 4.02 8.25 -18.12
C GLN A 558 4.06 9.54 -18.95
N LEU A 559 3.18 9.68 -19.95
CA LEU A 559 3.02 10.91 -20.72
C LEU A 559 2.37 12.03 -19.89
N CYS A 560 1.34 11.73 -19.09
CA CYS A 560 0.75 12.67 -18.13
C CYS A 560 1.79 13.20 -17.13
N ARG A 561 2.63 12.31 -16.54
CA ARG A 561 3.75 12.71 -15.66
C ARG A 561 4.76 13.60 -16.35
N SER A 562 5.17 13.23 -17.57
CA SER A 562 6.07 14.04 -18.41
C SER A 562 5.49 15.44 -18.72
N ALA A 563 4.16 15.57 -18.70
CA ALA A 563 3.42 16.82 -18.92
C ALA A 563 2.93 17.50 -17.63
N MET A 564 3.32 17.01 -16.44
CA MET A 564 2.85 17.47 -15.12
C MET A 564 1.31 17.52 -14.96
N MET A 565 0.59 16.64 -15.67
CA MET A 565 -0.88 16.51 -15.57
C MET A 565 -1.35 15.74 -14.33
N ASP A 566 -0.43 15.16 -13.56
CA ASP A 566 -0.70 14.41 -12.34
C ASP A 566 -0.57 15.27 -11.05
N VAL A 567 -0.28 16.57 -11.18
CA VAL A 567 -0.16 17.52 -10.07
C VAL A 567 -0.99 18.79 -10.28
N GLU A 568 -1.60 19.31 -9.21
CA GLU A 568 -2.47 20.50 -9.21
C GLU A 568 -1.75 21.75 -9.75
N SER A 569 -0.44 21.88 -9.49
CA SER A 569 0.40 22.97 -9.99
C SER A 569 0.59 22.99 -11.51
N GLY A 570 0.30 21.89 -12.21
CA GLY A 570 0.32 21.81 -13.69
C GLY A 570 -0.89 22.47 -14.37
N TYR A 571 -1.85 22.97 -13.59
CA TYR A 571 -3.13 23.51 -14.05
C TYR A 571 -3.24 25.01 -13.77
N PRO A 572 -2.66 25.88 -14.63
CA PRO A 572 -2.91 27.32 -14.57
C PRO A 572 -4.38 27.65 -14.88
N LEU A 573 -4.77 28.88 -14.55
CA LEU A 573 -6.05 29.58 -14.77
C LEU A 573 -7.16 28.80 -15.51
N GLU A 574 -8.34 28.71 -14.89
CA GLU A 574 -9.51 28.01 -15.46
C GLU A 574 -9.75 28.35 -16.93
N SER A 575 -9.75 27.31 -17.77
CA SER A 575 -9.97 27.39 -19.21
C SER A 575 -10.58 26.07 -19.70
N PRO A 576 -11.24 26.04 -20.88
CA PRO A 576 -11.78 24.78 -21.43
C PRO A 576 -10.72 23.67 -21.56
N LEU A 577 -9.50 24.04 -21.98
CA LEU A 577 -8.37 23.11 -22.07
C LEU A 577 -7.91 22.60 -20.69
N THR A 578 -8.02 23.44 -19.64
CA THR A 578 -7.73 23.06 -18.25
C THR A 578 -8.71 21.97 -17.78
N GLU A 579 -10.01 22.12 -18.07
CA GLU A 579 -11.03 21.10 -17.75
C GLU A 579 -10.86 19.81 -18.58
N ARG A 580 -10.61 19.91 -19.90
CA ARG A 580 -10.32 18.75 -20.77
C ARG A 580 -9.12 17.94 -20.27
N LYS A 581 -8.07 18.61 -19.76
CA LYS A 581 -6.95 17.93 -19.09
C LYS A 581 -7.36 17.20 -17.81
N LYS A 582 -8.22 17.79 -16.95
CA LYS A 582 -8.72 17.12 -15.72
C LYS A 582 -9.55 15.89 -16.07
N ARG A 583 -10.49 16.05 -17.01
CA ARG A 583 -11.35 15.03 -17.60
C ARG A 583 -10.56 13.80 -18.07
N LEU A 584 -9.52 14.01 -18.87
CA LEU A 584 -8.64 12.94 -19.33
C LEU A 584 -7.88 12.26 -18.18
N PHE A 585 -7.23 13.01 -17.29
CA PHE A 585 -6.48 12.44 -16.17
C PHE A 585 -7.36 11.56 -15.27
N TRP A 586 -8.52 12.07 -14.86
CA TRP A 586 -9.45 11.32 -14.02
C TRP A 586 -10.13 10.15 -14.77
N SER A 587 -10.24 10.22 -16.10
CA SER A 587 -10.68 9.07 -16.92
C SER A 587 -9.66 7.93 -16.91
N LEU A 588 -8.36 8.24 -17.06
CA LEU A 588 -7.28 7.25 -16.87
C LEU A 588 -7.31 6.68 -15.45
N GLN A 589 -7.49 7.54 -14.44
CA GLN A 589 -7.58 7.11 -13.04
C GLN A 589 -8.78 6.19 -12.77
N SER A 590 -9.93 6.42 -13.41
CA SER A 590 -11.11 5.55 -13.32
C SER A 590 -10.89 4.18 -13.99
N LEU A 591 -10.13 4.13 -15.09
CA LEU A 591 -9.69 2.87 -15.70
C LEU A 591 -8.69 2.12 -14.81
N GLU A 592 -7.74 2.79 -14.16
CA GLU A 592 -6.80 2.14 -13.22
C GLU A 592 -7.53 1.58 -11.99
N GLN A 593 -8.46 2.37 -11.43
CA GLN A 593 -9.35 1.95 -10.35
C GLN A 593 -10.23 0.74 -10.70
N THR A 594 -10.66 0.61 -11.96
CA THR A 594 -11.53 -0.50 -12.40
C THR A 594 -10.71 -1.72 -12.87
N TYR A 595 -9.68 -1.54 -13.71
CA TYR A 595 -8.95 -2.62 -14.42
C TYR A 595 -7.43 -2.69 -14.18
N GLY A 596 -6.84 -1.67 -13.57
CA GLY A 596 -5.42 -1.56 -13.22
C GLY A 596 -4.82 -2.66 -12.33
N GLN A 597 -3.55 -2.53 -11.96
CA GLN A 597 -2.76 -3.59 -11.31
C GLN A 597 -2.50 -3.31 -9.82
N GLN A 598 -3.05 -4.15 -8.93
CA GLN A 598 -3.11 -3.88 -7.48
C GLN A 598 -1.74 -3.73 -6.79
N ASN A 599 -0.76 -4.50 -7.24
CA ASN A 599 0.57 -4.59 -6.64
C ASN A 599 1.69 -4.15 -7.62
N GLY A 600 1.39 -3.25 -8.56
CA GLY A 600 2.37 -2.75 -9.52
C GLY A 600 3.21 -1.61 -8.97
N PHE A 601 4.54 -1.70 -9.03
CA PHE A 601 5.44 -0.59 -8.66
C PHE A 601 5.29 0.67 -9.55
N LEU A 602 4.51 0.59 -10.64
CA LEU A 602 4.34 1.66 -11.63
C LEU A 602 2.94 2.30 -11.63
N SER A 603 1.97 1.75 -10.88
CA SER A 603 0.65 2.36 -10.67
C SER A 603 0.70 3.38 -9.52
N LEU A 604 -0.15 4.41 -9.57
CA LEU A 604 -0.25 5.38 -8.47
C LEU A 604 -0.77 4.65 -7.20
N PRO A 605 -0.09 4.75 -6.04
CA PRO A 605 -0.60 4.18 -4.81
C PRO A 605 -1.97 4.78 -4.46
N ALA A 606 -2.96 3.93 -4.22
CA ALA A 606 -4.32 4.39 -3.89
C ALA A 606 -4.32 5.33 -2.66
N GLU A 607 -3.39 5.18 -1.74
CA GLU A 607 -3.31 6.00 -0.52
C GLU A 607 -3.05 7.49 -0.81
N ASN A 608 -2.41 7.81 -1.95
CA ASN A 608 -2.16 9.19 -2.41
C ASN A 608 -3.45 9.92 -2.80
N LEU A 609 -4.54 9.20 -3.11
CA LEU A 609 -5.85 9.77 -3.43
C LEU A 609 -6.75 9.96 -2.20
N ARG A 610 -6.36 9.42 -1.03
CA ARG A 610 -7.12 9.53 0.23
C ARG A 610 -7.43 10.98 0.65
N PRO A 611 -6.55 11.99 0.46
CA PRO A 611 -6.88 13.39 0.78
C PRO A 611 -8.14 13.94 0.08
N PHE A 612 -8.59 13.32 -1.02
CA PHE A 612 -9.76 13.74 -1.79
C PHE A 612 -11.07 13.16 -1.25
N CYS A 613 -11.00 12.13 -0.40
CA CYS A 613 -12.15 11.62 0.36
C CYS A 613 -12.36 12.40 1.67
N ALA A 614 -11.30 12.88 2.32
CA ALA A 614 -11.41 13.75 3.49
C ALA A 614 -12.16 15.08 3.21
N PRO A 615 -12.94 15.63 4.15
CA PRO A 615 -13.61 16.91 3.99
C PRO A 615 -12.64 18.10 4.12
N HIS A 616 -12.98 19.24 3.53
CA HIS A 616 -12.39 20.54 3.88
C HIS A 616 -12.93 21.02 5.24
N GLY A 617 -12.64 20.25 6.30
CA GLY A 617 -13.03 20.55 7.67
C GLY A 617 -11.86 21.15 8.45
N GLY A 618 -12.06 22.36 9.02
CA GLY A 618 -11.08 23.01 9.88
C GLY A 618 -10.94 22.31 11.26
N GLY A 619 -10.29 21.14 11.27
CA GLY A 619 -9.94 20.39 12.49
C GLY A 619 -8.43 20.43 12.73
N ARG A 620 -8.01 20.63 13.99
CA ARG A 620 -6.59 20.72 14.39
C ARG A 620 -5.78 19.49 13.91
N GLY A 621 -4.90 19.68 12.92
CA GLY A 621 -4.07 18.63 12.34
C GLY A 621 -3.07 19.15 11.30
N SER A 622 -2.17 20.06 11.72
CA SER A 622 -1.24 20.76 10.82
C SER A 622 -0.09 19.86 10.34
N SER A 623 -0.34 18.99 9.35
CA SER A 623 0.67 18.09 8.77
C SER A 623 0.28 17.57 7.36
N ARG A 624 -0.15 18.43 6.41
CA ARG A 624 -0.42 17.96 5.01
C ARG A 624 -0.43 19.00 3.88
N GLU A 625 0.34 20.09 3.96
CA GLU A 625 0.35 21.13 2.90
C GLU A 625 1.39 20.92 1.78
N PHE A 626 2.38 20.04 1.96
CA PHE A 626 3.55 19.93 1.07
C PHE A 626 3.65 18.63 0.25
N GLU A 627 2.76 17.65 0.46
CA GLU A 627 2.59 16.56 -0.52
C GLU A 627 2.09 17.16 -1.85
N PRO A 628 2.64 16.80 -3.02
CA PRO A 628 2.17 17.29 -4.31
C PRO A 628 0.74 16.78 -4.55
N LYS A 629 -0.23 17.68 -4.40
CA LYS A 629 -1.66 17.40 -4.58
C LYS A 629 -1.92 16.97 -6.03
N PRO A 630 -2.59 15.83 -6.30
CA PRO A 630 -3.09 15.52 -7.64
C PRO A 630 -4.16 16.53 -8.08
N PRO A 631 -4.44 16.64 -9.40
CA PRO A 631 -5.31 17.68 -9.92
C PRO A 631 -6.73 17.58 -9.38
N GLN A 632 -7.36 18.74 -9.21
CA GLN A 632 -8.78 18.84 -8.87
C GLN A 632 -9.66 18.03 -9.84
N LEU A 633 -10.80 17.57 -9.35
CA LEU A 633 -11.81 16.88 -10.16
C LEU A 633 -12.31 17.79 -11.30
N PRO A 634 -12.69 17.23 -12.46
CA PRO A 634 -13.34 17.99 -13.51
C PRO A 634 -14.70 18.49 -13.04
N ARG A 635 -15.09 19.70 -13.45
CA ARG A 635 -16.37 20.31 -13.06
C ARG A 635 -17.54 19.53 -13.66
N ASP A 636 -18.39 18.95 -12.81
CA ASP A 636 -19.60 18.22 -13.20
C ASP A 636 -20.85 18.92 -12.63
N ASP A 637 -21.47 19.81 -13.41
CA ASP A 637 -22.73 20.48 -13.02
C ASP A 637 -23.98 19.57 -13.17
N ILE A 638 -23.85 18.34 -13.69
CA ILE A 638 -25.00 17.54 -14.14
C ILE A 638 -25.73 16.91 -12.95
N GLY A 639 -26.90 17.47 -12.62
CA GLY A 639 -27.78 17.00 -11.54
C GLY A 639 -27.46 17.55 -10.16
N CYS A 640 -26.47 18.44 -10.06
CA CYS A 640 -26.07 19.10 -8.83
C CYS A 640 -27.16 20.06 -8.33
N SER A 641 -27.47 20.01 -7.03
CA SER A 641 -28.46 20.91 -6.40
C SER A 641 -27.84 22.00 -5.53
N SER A 642 -26.50 22.08 -5.50
CA SER A 642 -25.72 23.04 -4.70
C SER A 642 -24.40 23.33 -5.42
N PRO A 643 -23.85 24.57 -5.35
CA PRO A 643 -22.52 24.87 -5.90
C PRO A 643 -21.37 24.18 -5.15
N ASN A 644 -21.63 23.55 -3.99
CA ASN A 644 -20.67 22.74 -3.25
C ASN A 644 -20.72 21.24 -3.59
N ASP A 645 -21.56 20.84 -4.56
CA ASP A 645 -21.69 19.46 -4.99
C ASP A 645 -20.52 19.06 -5.92
N ILE A 646 -19.94 17.88 -5.73
CA ILE A 646 -18.81 17.40 -6.56
C ILE A 646 -19.27 16.82 -7.90
N GLY A 647 -20.56 16.57 -8.05
CA GLY A 647 -21.18 15.97 -9.22
C GLY A 647 -21.07 14.44 -9.29
N ILE A 648 -22.01 13.85 -10.04
CA ILE A 648 -22.27 12.42 -10.02
C ILE A 648 -21.16 11.57 -10.66
N TRP A 649 -20.41 12.12 -11.62
CA TRP A 649 -19.27 11.44 -12.23
C TRP A 649 -18.07 11.41 -11.29
N SER A 650 -17.76 12.54 -10.64
CA SER A 650 -16.71 12.65 -9.62
C SER A 650 -16.97 11.72 -8.43
N LEU A 651 -18.23 11.65 -7.98
CA LEU A 651 -18.68 10.72 -6.95
C LEU A 651 -18.48 9.25 -7.36
N ALA A 652 -18.74 8.89 -8.62
CA ALA A 652 -18.46 7.55 -9.13
C ALA A 652 -16.95 7.22 -9.14
N VAL A 653 -16.07 8.22 -9.36
CA VAL A 653 -14.62 8.08 -9.23
C VAL A 653 -14.18 7.89 -7.77
N HIS A 654 -14.84 8.53 -6.79
CA HIS A 654 -14.59 8.26 -5.37
C HIS A 654 -14.97 6.83 -4.97
N PHE A 655 -16.12 6.31 -5.41
CA PHE A 655 -16.44 4.88 -5.22
C PHE A 655 -15.48 3.96 -5.96
N GLY A 656 -15.01 4.34 -7.16
CA GLY A 656 -13.95 3.64 -7.89
C GLY A 656 -12.63 3.56 -7.12
N TRP A 657 -12.27 4.62 -6.38
CA TRP A 657 -11.11 4.61 -5.49
C TRP A 657 -11.26 3.59 -4.35
N VAL A 658 -12.39 3.59 -3.62
CA VAL A 658 -12.63 2.59 -2.55
C VAL A 658 -12.64 1.17 -3.12
N TRP A 659 -13.23 0.97 -4.31
CA TRP A 659 -13.19 -0.30 -5.03
C TRP A 659 -11.76 -0.75 -5.37
N SER A 660 -10.86 0.16 -5.75
CA SER A 660 -9.45 -0.19 -5.99
C SER A 660 -8.80 -0.81 -4.74
N ARG A 661 -9.13 -0.30 -3.53
CA ARG A 661 -8.67 -0.90 -2.26
C ARG A 661 -9.28 -2.28 -2.02
N VAL A 662 -10.54 -2.52 -2.39
CA VAL A 662 -11.18 -3.85 -2.31
C VAL A 662 -10.46 -4.87 -3.20
N ARG A 663 -10.08 -4.50 -4.43
CA ARG A 663 -9.29 -5.38 -5.30
C ARG A 663 -7.94 -5.74 -4.67
N THR A 664 -7.25 -4.77 -4.03
CA THR A 664 -6.01 -5.03 -3.29
C THR A 664 -6.23 -5.97 -2.11
N TYR A 665 -7.32 -5.81 -1.36
CA TYR A 665 -7.72 -6.73 -0.29
C TYR A 665 -7.92 -8.17 -0.82
N VAL A 666 -8.68 -8.35 -1.91
CA VAL A 666 -8.88 -9.66 -2.56
C VAL A 666 -7.56 -10.26 -3.07
N SER A 667 -6.65 -9.42 -3.58
CA SER A 667 -5.30 -9.86 -3.99
C SER A 667 -4.47 -10.35 -2.80
N TYR A 668 -4.57 -9.68 -1.65
CA TYR A 668 -3.90 -10.11 -0.41
C TYR A 668 -4.52 -11.39 0.16
N CYS A 669 -5.85 -11.56 0.08
CA CYS A 669 -6.52 -12.81 0.46
C CYS A 669 -6.02 -14.00 -0.36
N ALA A 670 -5.93 -13.85 -1.69
CA ALA A 670 -5.42 -14.91 -2.59
C ALA A 670 -3.92 -15.22 -2.37
N GLN A 671 -3.13 -14.24 -1.90
CA GLN A 671 -1.73 -14.43 -1.51
C GLN A 671 -1.57 -15.07 -0.11
N ASN A 672 -2.66 -15.48 0.54
CA ASN A 672 -2.70 -15.92 1.94
C ASN A 672 -2.12 -14.89 2.94
N ARG A 673 -2.37 -13.59 2.68
CA ARG A 673 -1.92 -12.45 3.52
C ARG A 673 -3.06 -11.78 4.28
N LEU A 674 -4.18 -12.49 4.51
CA LEU A 674 -5.33 -11.96 5.25
C LEU A 674 -5.00 -11.84 6.74
N LYS A 675 -5.00 -10.61 7.26
CA LYS A 675 -5.09 -10.31 8.71
C LYS A 675 -6.53 -10.44 9.19
N GLU A 676 -6.71 -10.60 10.50
CA GLU A 676 -8.02 -10.74 11.14
C GLU A 676 -8.96 -9.55 10.81
N PRO A 677 -10.06 -9.76 10.05
CA PRO A 677 -10.90 -8.68 9.53
C PRO A 677 -11.51 -7.78 10.60
N TRP A 678 -11.83 -8.34 11.76
CA TRP A 678 -12.45 -7.64 12.90
C TRP A 678 -11.47 -6.75 13.70
N ARG A 679 -10.18 -6.70 13.34
CA ARG A 679 -9.24 -5.74 13.92
C ARG A 679 -9.44 -4.32 13.37
N HIS A 680 -9.12 -3.31 14.18
CA HIS A 680 -9.21 -1.91 13.78
C HIS A 680 -8.15 -1.53 12.71
N ASP A 681 -6.96 -2.15 12.76
CA ASP A 681 -5.88 -2.02 11.78
C ASP A 681 -5.99 -3.00 10.59
N SER A 682 -7.14 -3.65 10.42
CA SER A 682 -7.40 -4.52 9.28
C SER A 682 -7.72 -3.71 8.02
N MET A 683 -7.34 -4.22 6.85
CA MET A 683 -7.71 -3.60 5.58
C MET A 683 -9.23 -3.61 5.34
N TYR A 684 -9.95 -4.60 5.89
CA TYR A 684 -11.41 -4.63 5.90
C TYR A 684 -12.01 -3.41 6.64
N THR A 685 -11.53 -3.13 7.86
CA THR A 685 -12.03 -2.00 8.67
C THR A 685 -11.63 -0.65 8.06
N MET A 686 -10.41 -0.54 7.51
CA MET A 686 -9.98 0.68 6.81
C MET A 686 -10.85 0.97 5.57
N ILE A 687 -11.16 -0.04 4.76
CA ILE A 687 -12.02 0.15 3.57
C ILE A 687 -13.45 0.52 3.96
N LEU A 688 -14.00 -0.03 5.05
CA LEU A 688 -15.32 0.40 5.55
C LEU A 688 -15.29 1.86 6.05
N SER A 689 -14.22 2.29 6.72
CA SER A 689 -14.04 3.69 7.12
C SER A 689 -13.95 4.63 5.91
N ASP A 690 -13.18 4.26 4.90
CA ASP A 690 -13.02 5.01 3.65
C ASP A 690 -14.35 5.03 2.85
N LEU A 691 -15.13 3.95 2.88
CA LEU A 691 -16.45 3.89 2.25
C LEU A 691 -17.43 4.88 2.90
N THR A 692 -17.52 4.89 4.22
CA THR A 692 -18.42 5.80 4.96
C THR A 692 -17.97 7.26 4.87
N GLU A 693 -16.67 7.53 4.67
CA GLU A 693 -16.20 8.87 4.32
C GLU A 693 -16.71 9.33 2.94
N VAL A 694 -16.77 8.43 1.93
CA VAL A 694 -17.39 8.71 0.63
C VAL A 694 -18.93 8.81 0.73
N GLU A 695 -19.58 7.99 1.55
CA GLU A 695 -21.03 8.12 1.84
C GLU A 695 -21.37 9.48 2.47
N ASN A 696 -20.49 10.01 3.32
CA ASN A 696 -20.66 11.35 3.92
C ASN A 696 -20.55 12.47 2.86
N LYS A 697 -19.88 12.23 1.73
CA LYS A 697 -19.85 13.13 0.56
C LYS A 697 -21.00 12.91 -0.43
N LEU A 698 -21.92 11.97 -0.17
CA LEU A 698 -23.08 11.71 -1.02
C LEU A 698 -24.17 12.78 -0.81
N SER A 699 -24.11 13.83 -1.63
CA SER A 699 -25.11 14.90 -1.76
C SER A 699 -26.53 14.34 -1.84
N GLN A 700 -27.47 14.95 -1.12
CA GLN A 700 -28.83 14.42 -0.95
C GLN A 700 -29.55 14.19 -2.30
N CYS A 701 -29.34 15.08 -3.28
CA CYS A 701 -29.86 14.98 -4.65
C CYS A 701 -29.35 13.78 -5.46
N HIS A 702 -28.30 13.09 -5.02
CA HIS A 702 -27.77 11.88 -5.66
C HIS A 702 -28.17 10.58 -4.92
N ARG A 703 -28.80 10.67 -3.75
CA ARG A 703 -29.23 9.50 -2.94
C ARG A 703 -30.40 8.75 -3.58
N TYR A 704 -30.42 7.43 -3.41
CA TYR A 704 -31.42 6.53 -3.99
C TYR A 704 -32.87 7.01 -3.80
N ASP A 705 -33.25 7.33 -2.57
CA ASP A 705 -34.63 7.72 -2.20
C ASP A 705 -35.04 9.10 -2.73
N SER A 706 -34.07 9.97 -3.04
CA SER A 706 -34.30 11.31 -3.60
C SER A 706 -34.30 11.30 -5.13
N VAL A 707 -33.44 10.47 -5.72
CA VAL A 707 -33.32 10.28 -7.17
C VAL A 707 -34.49 9.46 -7.73
N LYS A 708 -35.00 8.48 -6.96
CA LYS A 708 -36.17 7.64 -7.28
C LYS A 708 -36.06 6.95 -8.65
N PHE A 709 -34.95 6.28 -8.92
CA PHE A 709 -34.69 5.60 -10.21
C PHE A 709 -35.83 4.67 -10.65
N TYR A 710 -36.48 3.99 -9.71
CA TYR A 710 -37.63 3.11 -9.94
C TYR A 710 -38.87 3.84 -10.50
N GLU A 711 -39.04 5.15 -10.27
CA GLU A 711 -40.17 5.96 -10.80
C GLU A 711 -39.90 6.52 -12.20
N ARG A 712 -38.64 6.48 -12.67
CA ARG A 712 -38.19 7.13 -13.92
C ARG A 712 -38.62 6.37 -15.16
N LYS A 713 -38.86 7.11 -16.25
CA LYS A 713 -39.27 6.55 -17.55
C LYS A 713 -38.06 6.24 -18.44
N ALA A 714 -38.14 5.18 -19.25
CA ALA A 714 -37.02 4.75 -20.10
C ALA A 714 -36.48 5.87 -21.02
N ASP A 715 -37.34 6.73 -21.57
CA ASP A 715 -36.90 7.82 -22.45
C ASP A 715 -36.25 9.00 -21.69
N GLU A 716 -36.70 9.28 -20.47
CA GLU A 716 -36.04 10.24 -19.55
C GLU A 716 -34.61 9.77 -19.19
N LEU A 717 -34.46 8.47 -18.93
CA LEU A 717 -33.16 7.84 -18.67
C LEU A 717 -32.25 7.85 -19.89
N ARG A 718 -32.82 7.70 -21.10
CA ARG A 718 -32.08 7.78 -22.38
C ARG A 718 -31.63 9.19 -22.72
N MET A 719 -32.46 10.20 -22.46
CA MET A 719 -32.09 11.61 -22.68
C MET A 719 -30.98 12.04 -21.73
N ASN A 720 -31.11 11.76 -20.44
CA ASN A 720 -30.17 12.19 -19.41
C ASN A 720 -29.08 11.14 -19.10
N ARG A 721 -28.63 10.36 -20.11
CA ARG A 721 -27.70 9.22 -19.94
C ARG A 721 -26.41 9.60 -19.21
N GLY A 722 -25.89 10.82 -19.43
CA GLY A 722 -24.70 11.35 -18.77
C GLY A 722 -24.82 11.56 -17.25
N TYR A 723 -26.05 11.61 -16.71
CA TYR A 723 -26.31 11.55 -15.26
C TYR A 723 -26.49 10.10 -14.79
N TRP A 724 -27.39 9.38 -15.47
CA TRP A 724 -27.84 8.07 -15.02
C TRP A 724 -26.76 6.99 -15.08
N THR A 725 -25.83 7.09 -16.03
CA THR A 725 -24.77 6.10 -16.17
C THR A 725 -23.73 6.17 -15.05
N PRO A 726 -23.16 7.35 -14.69
CA PRO A 726 -22.31 7.45 -13.51
C PRO A 726 -23.06 7.17 -12.19
N TRP A 727 -24.35 7.55 -12.11
CA TRP A 727 -25.19 7.19 -10.95
C TRP A 727 -25.29 5.67 -10.77
N LEU A 728 -25.59 4.93 -11.84
CA LEU A 728 -25.59 3.46 -11.81
C LEU A 728 -24.21 2.89 -11.49
N LYS A 729 -23.12 3.44 -12.05
CA LYS A 729 -21.74 3.03 -11.70
C LYS A 729 -21.51 3.16 -10.20
N ALA A 730 -21.82 4.30 -9.60
CA ALA A 730 -21.69 4.53 -8.15
C ALA A 730 -22.51 3.52 -7.31
N GLN A 731 -23.80 3.33 -7.61
CA GLN A 731 -24.66 2.40 -6.86
C GLN A 731 -24.22 0.93 -6.99
N PHE A 732 -23.86 0.47 -8.19
CA PHE A 732 -23.29 -0.87 -8.40
C PHE A 732 -21.96 -1.01 -7.66
N THR A 733 -21.08 0.00 -7.70
CA THR A 733 -19.78 -0.06 -7.00
C THR A 733 -19.95 -0.10 -5.49
N TYR A 734 -20.84 0.71 -4.90
CA TYR A 734 -21.15 0.69 -3.48
C TYR A 734 -21.59 -0.71 -2.98
N HIS A 735 -22.59 -1.31 -3.63
CA HIS A 735 -23.04 -2.64 -3.23
C HIS A 735 -22.01 -3.74 -3.56
N CYS A 736 -21.23 -3.60 -4.65
CA CYS A 736 -20.18 -4.57 -4.97
C CYS A 736 -19.03 -4.54 -3.95
N ILE A 737 -18.62 -3.36 -3.45
CA ILE A 737 -17.65 -3.21 -2.35
C ILE A 737 -18.10 -4.04 -1.13
N LEU A 738 -19.34 -3.82 -0.67
CA LEU A 738 -19.87 -4.51 0.51
C LEU A 738 -20.12 -6.00 0.25
N THR A 739 -20.47 -6.40 -0.97
CA THR A 739 -20.62 -7.81 -1.37
C THR A 739 -19.28 -8.55 -1.37
N VAL A 740 -18.23 -7.97 -1.96
CA VAL A 740 -16.89 -8.58 -1.99
C VAL A 740 -16.26 -8.63 -0.59
N LEU A 741 -16.31 -7.53 0.16
CA LEU A 741 -15.75 -7.49 1.52
C LEU A 741 -16.36 -8.55 2.44
N ASN A 742 -17.64 -8.87 2.29
CA ASN A 742 -18.33 -9.83 3.15
C ASN A 742 -18.44 -11.25 2.54
N HIS A 743 -17.76 -11.52 1.41
CA HIS A 743 -17.91 -12.77 0.65
C HIS A 743 -17.39 -13.99 1.43
N PRO A 744 -18.24 -14.99 1.77
CA PRO A 744 -17.88 -16.08 2.69
C PRO A 744 -16.64 -16.87 2.29
N PHE A 745 -16.40 -17.03 0.98
CA PHE A 745 -15.25 -17.73 0.43
C PHE A 745 -13.90 -17.19 0.93
N LEU A 746 -13.75 -15.86 1.04
CA LEU A 746 -12.50 -15.23 1.46
C LEU A 746 -12.06 -15.71 2.85
N TYR A 747 -13.03 -15.85 3.76
CA TYR A 747 -12.80 -16.28 5.13
C TYR A 747 -12.62 -17.78 5.26
N ILE A 748 -13.37 -18.58 4.50
CA ILE A 748 -13.22 -20.04 4.48
C ILE A 748 -11.81 -20.41 4.04
N VAL A 749 -11.35 -19.94 2.88
CA VAL A 749 -10.02 -20.27 2.33
C VAL A 749 -8.90 -19.74 3.23
N ALA A 750 -9.05 -18.55 3.81
CA ALA A 750 -8.05 -18.02 4.73
C ALA A 750 -7.97 -18.81 6.05
N SER A 751 -9.09 -19.31 6.59
CA SER A 751 -9.09 -20.16 7.80
C SER A 751 -8.53 -21.57 7.53
N GLN A 752 -8.79 -22.14 6.35
CA GLN A 752 -8.14 -23.38 5.89
C GLN A 752 -6.61 -23.22 5.77
N SER A 753 -6.17 -22.05 5.31
CA SER A 753 -4.77 -21.74 5.05
C SER A 753 -4.00 -21.24 6.29
N ASN A 754 -4.69 -20.94 7.40
CA ASN A 754 -4.10 -20.45 8.66
C ASN A 754 -4.79 -21.12 9.87
N PRO A 755 -4.23 -22.22 10.41
CA PRO A 755 -4.85 -22.97 11.53
C PRO A 755 -5.12 -22.17 12.81
N ASN A 756 -4.49 -21.00 12.98
CA ASN A 756 -4.70 -20.10 14.11
C ASN A 756 -5.87 -19.10 13.88
N LEU A 757 -6.39 -18.97 12.66
CA LEU A 757 -7.43 -18.01 12.28
C LEU A 757 -8.84 -18.59 12.52
N SER A 758 -9.23 -18.67 13.79
CA SER A 758 -10.62 -18.96 14.16
C SER A 758 -11.51 -17.73 13.92
N ILE A 759 -12.59 -17.89 13.15
CA ILE A 759 -13.50 -16.80 12.81
C ILE A 759 -14.57 -16.65 13.92
N PRO A 760 -14.73 -15.48 14.55
CA PRO A 760 -15.76 -15.27 15.57
C PRO A 760 -17.18 -15.40 14.98
N ASN A 761 -18.04 -16.20 15.63
CA ASN A 761 -19.42 -16.44 15.20
C ASN A 761 -20.22 -15.14 14.95
N ALA A 762 -20.01 -14.11 15.78
CA ALA A 762 -20.66 -12.81 15.62
C ALA A 762 -20.21 -12.06 14.35
N PHE A 763 -18.93 -12.17 13.97
CA PHE A 763 -18.41 -11.63 12.72
C PHE A 763 -18.96 -12.42 11.52
N TRP A 764 -18.88 -13.75 11.58
CA TRP A 764 -19.39 -14.63 10.51
C TRP A 764 -20.87 -14.39 10.21
N ARG A 765 -21.71 -14.31 11.26
CA ARG A 765 -23.14 -14.02 11.14
C ARG A 765 -23.37 -12.66 10.47
N ARG A 766 -22.77 -11.59 10.97
CA ARG A 766 -22.95 -10.23 10.42
C ARG A 766 -22.47 -10.12 8.97
N SER A 767 -21.35 -10.77 8.64
CA SER A 767 -20.84 -10.85 7.26
C SER A 767 -21.83 -11.58 6.35
N SER A 768 -22.40 -12.70 6.81
CA SER A 768 -23.39 -13.48 6.07
C SER A 768 -24.70 -12.72 5.83
N GLU A 769 -25.15 -11.94 6.81
CA GLU A 769 -26.33 -11.07 6.70
C GLU A 769 -26.08 -9.92 5.70
N LEU A 770 -24.91 -9.25 5.77
CA LEU A 770 -24.53 -8.16 4.87
C LEU A 770 -24.33 -8.60 3.42
N VAL A 771 -23.67 -9.74 3.17
CA VAL A 771 -23.38 -10.19 1.80
C VAL A 771 -24.64 -10.55 1.02
N VAL A 772 -25.62 -11.21 1.66
CA VAL A 772 -26.91 -11.56 1.05
C VAL A 772 -27.74 -10.31 0.75
N LEU A 773 -27.70 -9.32 1.66
CA LEU A 773 -28.37 -8.03 1.48
C LEU A 773 -27.83 -7.29 0.25
N HIS A 774 -26.50 -7.13 0.14
CA HIS A 774 -25.91 -6.34 -0.95
C HIS A 774 -25.86 -7.06 -2.29
N ALA A 775 -25.73 -8.40 -2.32
CA ALA A 775 -25.95 -9.18 -3.53
C ALA A 775 -27.41 -9.06 -4.03
N THR A 776 -28.40 -9.15 -3.12
CA THR A 776 -29.82 -8.91 -3.46
C THR A 776 -30.05 -7.49 -4.00
N TRP A 777 -29.37 -6.48 -3.46
CA TRP A 777 -29.44 -5.12 -4.01
C TRP A 777 -28.86 -5.02 -5.42
N LEU A 778 -27.74 -5.68 -5.73
CA LEU A 778 -27.22 -5.76 -7.09
C LEU A 778 -28.23 -6.40 -8.06
N VAL A 779 -28.95 -7.45 -7.64
CA VAL A 779 -30.02 -8.07 -8.44
C VAL A 779 -31.18 -7.10 -8.68
N ARG A 780 -31.63 -6.36 -7.65
CA ARG A 780 -32.68 -5.33 -7.80
C ARG A 780 -32.25 -4.23 -8.77
N MET A 781 -31.00 -3.80 -8.72
CA MET A 781 -30.44 -2.83 -9.66
C MET A 781 -30.40 -3.39 -11.10
N ILE A 782 -30.06 -4.67 -11.27
CA ILE A 782 -30.11 -5.40 -12.54
C ILE A 782 -31.54 -5.47 -13.10
N ASP A 783 -32.54 -5.80 -12.28
CA ASP A 783 -33.95 -5.83 -12.67
C ASP A 783 -34.40 -4.45 -13.19
N MET A 784 -34.18 -3.38 -12.41
CA MET A 784 -34.58 -2.03 -12.80
C MET A 784 -33.88 -1.56 -14.09
N VAL A 785 -32.57 -1.80 -14.25
CA VAL A 785 -31.85 -1.48 -15.49
C VAL A 785 -32.43 -2.23 -16.69
N SER A 786 -32.80 -3.49 -16.51
CA SER A 786 -33.36 -4.37 -17.54
C SER A 786 -34.78 -3.95 -17.94
N GLU A 787 -35.66 -3.70 -16.98
CA GLU A 787 -37.02 -3.18 -17.20
C GLU A 787 -37.01 -1.84 -17.96
N ARG A 788 -36.12 -0.93 -17.55
CA ARG A 788 -35.95 0.38 -18.20
C ARG A 788 -35.16 0.32 -19.51
N LYS A 789 -34.67 -0.88 -19.90
CA LYS A 789 -33.91 -1.16 -21.14
C LYS A 789 -32.67 -0.26 -21.31
N MET A 790 -32.04 0.12 -20.19
CA MET A 790 -30.89 1.02 -20.21
C MET A 790 -29.62 0.26 -20.60
N ARG A 791 -29.10 0.52 -21.81
CA ARG A 791 -27.92 -0.21 -22.32
C ARG A 791 -26.62 0.28 -21.69
N LEU A 792 -26.16 -0.50 -20.73
CA LEU A 792 -24.81 -0.46 -20.17
C LEU A 792 -23.83 -1.23 -21.07
N ILE A 793 -22.55 -0.89 -20.93
CA ILE A 793 -21.45 -1.19 -21.86
C ILE A 793 -20.17 -1.58 -21.10
N ASP A 794 -19.87 -0.85 -20.02
CA ASP A 794 -18.70 -1.06 -19.16
C ASP A 794 -18.71 -2.50 -18.56
N PRO A 795 -17.69 -3.34 -18.86
CA PRO A 795 -17.60 -4.71 -18.38
C PRO A 795 -17.70 -4.87 -16.85
N PHE A 796 -17.43 -3.80 -16.08
CA PHE A 796 -17.63 -3.77 -14.64
C PHE A 796 -19.06 -4.14 -14.22
N PHE A 797 -20.08 -3.75 -14.98
CA PHE A 797 -21.47 -4.12 -14.66
C PHE A 797 -21.71 -5.63 -14.80
N GLY A 798 -21.11 -6.25 -15.82
CA GLY A 798 -21.09 -7.72 -15.95
C GLY A 798 -20.30 -8.40 -14.84
N HIS A 799 -19.16 -7.81 -14.43
CA HIS A 799 -18.35 -8.32 -13.32
C HIS A 799 -19.06 -8.25 -11.96
N ALA A 800 -19.72 -7.12 -11.65
CA ALA A 800 -20.53 -6.98 -10.44
C ALA A 800 -21.69 -7.99 -10.40
N ALA A 801 -22.30 -8.28 -11.55
CA ALA A 801 -23.29 -9.35 -11.67
C ALA A 801 -22.68 -10.75 -11.48
N ALA A 802 -21.47 -11.01 -11.97
CA ALA A 802 -20.75 -12.26 -11.73
C ALA A 802 -20.40 -12.46 -10.24
N ILE A 803 -20.04 -11.39 -9.52
CA ILE A 803 -19.81 -11.42 -8.06
C ILE A 803 -21.11 -11.68 -7.29
N ALA A 804 -22.21 -11.01 -7.65
CA ALA A 804 -23.51 -11.32 -7.06
C ALA A 804 -23.91 -12.79 -7.33
N ALA A 805 -23.63 -13.30 -8.54
CA ALA A 805 -23.86 -14.70 -8.87
C ALA A 805 -23.01 -15.68 -8.02
N THR A 806 -21.75 -15.38 -7.67
CA THR A 806 -20.98 -16.29 -6.80
C THR A 806 -21.52 -16.33 -5.36
N VAL A 807 -22.06 -15.23 -4.86
CA VAL A 807 -22.78 -15.20 -3.57
C VAL A 807 -24.08 -16.00 -3.67
N HIS A 808 -24.91 -15.76 -4.67
CA HIS A 808 -26.18 -16.48 -4.80
C HIS A 808 -25.97 -17.99 -5.06
N LEU A 809 -24.94 -18.37 -5.82
CA LEU A 809 -24.52 -19.76 -5.99
C LEU A 809 -24.11 -20.42 -4.66
N TYR A 810 -23.43 -19.69 -3.75
CA TYR A 810 -23.11 -20.17 -2.41
C TYR A 810 -24.38 -20.45 -1.59
N TYR A 811 -25.37 -19.54 -1.62
CA TYR A 811 -26.65 -19.71 -0.90
C TYR A 811 -27.66 -20.66 -1.60
N CYS A 812 -27.38 -21.18 -2.80
CA CYS A 812 -28.17 -22.26 -3.42
C CYS A 812 -28.12 -23.60 -2.64
N CYS A 813 -27.28 -23.72 -1.61
CA CYS A 813 -27.28 -24.85 -0.65
C CYS A 813 -27.71 -24.46 0.78
N ALA A 814 -28.36 -23.31 0.96
CA ALA A 814 -28.89 -22.88 2.26
C ALA A 814 -29.92 -23.86 2.84
N ALA A 815 -29.94 -23.98 4.18
CA ALA A 815 -30.92 -24.78 4.91
C ALA A 815 -32.35 -24.20 4.85
N ASP A 816 -32.51 -22.86 4.88
CA ASP A 816 -33.80 -22.22 4.64
C ASP A 816 -34.23 -22.37 3.16
N PRO A 817 -35.38 -23.02 2.87
CA PRO A 817 -35.88 -23.17 1.51
C PRO A 817 -36.27 -21.83 0.85
N ARG A 818 -36.65 -20.79 1.61
CA ARG A 818 -36.99 -19.46 1.05
C ARG A 818 -35.75 -18.79 0.48
N LEU A 819 -34.69 -18.63 1.29
CA LEU A 819 -33.40 -18.09 0.87
C LEU A 819 -32.78 -18.92 -0.27
N LYS A 820 -32.88 -20.25 -0.19
CA LYS A 820 -32.37 -21.17 -1.22
C LYS A 820 -33.05 -20.95 -2.58
N GLN A 821 -34.38 -20.91 -2.61
CA GLN A 821 -35.14 -20.67 -3.85
C GLN A 821 -34.91 -19.26 -4.38
N LYS A 822 -34.90 -18.23 -3.51
CA LYS A 822 -34.61 -16.85 -3.91
C LYS A 822 -33.23 -16.74 -4.56
N SER A 823 -32.20 -17.33 -3.93
CA SER A 823 -30.83 -17.29 -4.44
C SER A 823 -30.68 -17.96 -5.80
N LYS A 824 -31.42 -19.04 -6.08
CA LYS A 824 -31.48 -19.64 -7.42
C LYS A 824 -32.02 -18.66 -8.46
N THR A 825 -33.15 -18.01 -8.19
CA THR A 825 -33.74 -17.00 -9.10
C THR A 825 -32.84 -15.78 -9.29
N ASP A 826 -32.20 -15.30 -8.22
CA ASP A 826 -31.25 -14.20 -8.26
C ASP A 826 -30.00 -14.53 -9.09
N PHE A 827 -29.47 -15.75 -8.95
CA PHE A 827 -28.35 -16.27 -9.73
C PHE A 827 -28.67 -16.26 -11.24
N ASP A 828 -29.85 -16.77 -11.63
CA ASP A 828 -30.29 -16.79 -13.03
C ASP A 828 -30.47 -15.38 -13.60
N LYS A 829 -30.94 -14.41 -12.81
CA LYS A 829 -31.00 -12.99 -13.18
C LYS A 829 -29.61 -12.40 -13.42
N CYS A 830 -28.69 -12.56 -12.47
CA CYS A 830 -27.30 -12.10 -12.60
C CYS A 830 -26.62 -12.67 -13.84
N ARG A 831 -26.80 -13.97 -14.10
CA ARG A 831 -26.23 -14.65 -15.26
C ARG A 831 -26.85 -14.18 -16.58
N THR A 832 -28.17 -13.97 -16.61
CA THR A 832 -28.87 -13.43 -17.78
C THR A 832 -28.41 -12.01 -18.12
N PHE A 833 -28.20 -11.18 -17.10
CA PHE A 833 -27.67 -9.83 -17.27
C PHE A 833 -26.23 -9.83 -17.79
N LEU A 834 -25.33 -10.64 -17.21
CA LEU A 834 -23.96 -10.83 -17.72
C LEU A 834 -23.94 -11.25 -19.20
N LYS A 835 -24.81 -12.19 -19.60
CA LYS A 835 -24.95 -12.62 -21.00
C LYS A 835 -25.35 -11.51 -21.97
N SER A 836 -25.98 -10.42 -21.51
CA SER A 836 -26.34 -9.29 -22.37
C SER A 836 -25.14 -8.48 -22.90
N PHE A 837 -23.96 -8.59 -22.25
CA PHE A 837 -22.73 -7.92 -22.66
C PHE A 837 -21.90 -8.72 -23.68
N VAL A 838 -22.08 -10.05 -23.71
CA VAL A 838 -21.32 -11.00 -24.55
C VAL A 838 -21.27 -10.62 -26.05
N PRO A 839 -22.32 -10.05 -26.69
CA PRO A 839 -22.26 -9.67 -28.10
C PRO A 839 -21.28 -8.54 -28.46
N PHE A 840 -20.71 -7.83 -27.48
CA PHE A 840 -19.78 -6.71 -27.71
C PHE A 840 -18.61 -6.64 -26.70
N SER A 841 -18.53 -7.57 -25.75
CA SER A 841 -17.50 -7.66 -24.70
C SER A 841 -16.99 -9.09 -24.56
N ALA A 842 -15.77 -9.33 -25.02
CA ALA A 842 -15.09 -10.63 -24.86
C ALA A 842 -14.64 -10.84 -23.40
N ALA A 843 -14.40 -9.78 -22.62
CA ALA A 843 -14.21 -9.87 -21.18
C ALA A 843 -15.46 -10.47 -20.48
N CYS A 844 -16.67 -10.02 -20.84
CA CYS A 844 -17.91 -10.57 -20.29
C CYS A 844 -18.20 -12.00 -20.79
N LYS A 845 -17.75 -12.35 -22.00
CA LYS A 845 -17.78 -13.73 -22.51
C LYS A 845 -16.91 -14.66 -21.66
N ALA A 846 -15.68 -14.27 -21.35
CA ALA A 846 -14.79 -15.04 -20.47
C ALA A 846 -15.38 -15.20 -19.06
N LEU A 847 -16.04 -14.15 -18.52
CA LEU A 847 -16.76 -14.22 -17.24
C LEU A 847 -17.92 -15.23 -17.25
N ASP A 848 -18.79 -15.25 -18.27
CA ASP A 848 -19.88 -16.26 -18.34
C ASP A 848 -19.32 -17.67 -18.56
N GLN A 849 -18.25 -17.84 -19.34
CA GLN A 849 -17.58 -19.13 -19.50
C GLN A 849 -17.00 -19.66 -18.17
N THR A 850 -16.35 -18.80 -17.37
CA THR A 850 -15.82 -19.17 -16.04
C THR A 850 -16.94 -19.45 -15.04
N LEU A 851 -18.00 -18.64 -15.04
CA LEU A 851 -19.17 -18.85 -14.18
C LEU A 851 -19.93 -20.14 -14.55
N ASP A 852 -20.02 -20.48 -15.84
CA ASP A 852 -20.60 -21.74 -16.29
C ASP A 852 -19.75 -22.95 -15.88
N LYS A 853 -18.41 -22.88 -16.01
CA LYS A 853 -17.49 -23.91 -15.51
C LYS A 853 -17.66 -24.12 -13.99
N MET A 854 -17.72 -23.03 -13.21
CA MET A 854 -18.02 -23.08 -11.78
C MET A 854 -19.37 -23.76 -11.50
N THR A 855 -20.41 -23.41 -12.25
CA THR A 855 -21.76 -23.97 -12.09
C THR A 855 -21.77 -25.48 -12.36
N ARG A 856 -21.11 -25.96 -13.42
CA ARG A 856 -21.02 -27.40 -13.74
C ARG A 856 -20.31 -28.20 -12.63
N ILE A 857 -19.27 -27.64 -12.02
CA ILE A 857 -18.56 -28.26 -10.89
C ILE A 857 -19.47 -28.33 -9.66
N ALA A 858 -20.19 -27.25 -9.34
CA ALA A 858 -21.17 -27.24 -8.25
C ALA A 858 -22.30 -28.26 -8.48
N CYS A 859 -22.76 -28.44 -9.72
CA CYS A 859 -23.84 -29.34 -10.08
C CYS A 859 -23.52 -30.85 -9.98
N GLY A 860 -22.25 -31.26 -10.02
CA GLY A 860 -21.88 -32.69 -10.07
C GLY A 860 -21.83 -33.29 -11.48
N SER A 861 -21.29 -32.54 -12.44
CA SER A 861 -20.80 -32.96 -13.78
C SER A 861 -21.74 -33.62 -14.80
N GLU A 862 -22.78 -34.38 -14.43
CA GLU A 862 -23.65 -35.09 -15.40
C GLU A 862 -25.10 -34.60 -15.35
N ASN A 863 -25.58 -34.08 -16.49
CA ASN A 863 -26.90 -33.47 -16.72
C ASN A 863 -27.25 -32.28 -15.81
N VAL A 864 -26.90 -31.07 -16.26
CA VAL A 864 -27.43 -29.81 -15.73
C VAL A 864 -28.92 -29.68 -16.09
N ASN A 865 -29.78 -30.32 -15.30
CA ASN A 865 -31.21 -30.06 -15.32
C ASN A 865 -31.46 -28.74 -14.57
N TYR A 866 -32.24 -27.82 -15.16
CA TYR A 866 -32.46 -26.49 -14.58
C TYR A 866 -33.21 -26.51 -13.23
N ASP A 867 -33.75 -27.66 -12.82
CA ASP A 867 -34.39 -27.87 -11.52
C ASP A 867 -33.43 -28.27 -10.38
N TRP A 868 -32.13 -28.00 -10.53
CA TRP A 868 -31.09 -28.24 -9.52
C TRP A 868 -31.32 -27.43 -8.21
N MET A 869 -31.26 -28.09 -7.05
CA MET A 869 -31.38 -27.52 -5.68
C MET A 869 -30.71 -28.42 -4.61
N PRO A 870 -29.38 -28.56 -4.56
CA PRO A 870 -28.70 -29.56 -3.73
C PRO A 870 -28.62 -29.17 -2.24
N SER A 871 -28.24 -30.09 -1.37
CA SER A 871 -27.93 -29.85 0.05
C SER A 871 -26.44 -29.57 0.33
N LYS A 872 -25.59 -29.76 -0.67
CA LYS A 872 -24.14 -29.51 -0.66
C LYS A 872 -23.71 -29.03 -2.04
N ILE A 873 -22.67 -28.20 -2.13
CA ILE A 873 -22.04 -27.82 -3.41
C ILE A 873 -20.52 -27.92 -3.33
N HIS A 874 -19.88 -28.09 -4.49
CA HIS A 874 -18.43 -28.03 -4.63
C HIS A 874 -18.05 -26.79 -5.43
N LEU A 875 -17.21 -25.91 -4.87
CA LEU A 875 -16.75 -24.69 -5.53
C LEU A 875 -15.26 -24.80 -5.87
N SER A 876 -14.86 -24.47 -7.09
CA SER A 876 -13.45 -24.49 -7.50
C SER A 876 -12.73 -23.27 -6.94
N ILE A 877 -11.68 -23.48 -6.14
CA ILE A 877 -10.93 -22.36 -5.51
C ILE A 877 -10.27 -21.46 -6.58
N PRO A 878 -9.59 -21.98 -7.63
CA PRO A 878 -9.04 -21.14 -8.71
C PRO A 878 -10.10 -20.32 -9.46
N LEU A 879 -11.19 -20.94 -9.92
CA LEU A 879 -12.22 -20.22 -10.68
C LEU A 879 -12.92 -19.13 -9.85
N MET A 880 -12.98 -19.28 -8.52
CA MET A 880 -13.52 -18.25 -7.64
C MET A 880 -12.57 -17.05 -7.53
N TRP A 881 -11.26 -17.28 -7.45
CA TRP A 881 -10.29 -16.19 -7.51
C TRP A 881 -10.31 -15.46 -8.86
N ASP A 882 -10.45 -16.19 -9.97
CA ASP A 882 -10.57 -15.59 -11.31
C ASP A 882 -11.78 -14.64 -11.41
N LEU A 883 -12.94 -15.08 -10.88
CA LEU A 883 -14.17 -14.28 -10.83
C LEU A 883 -14.06 -13.10 -9.87
N LEU A 884 -13.41 -13.24 -8.71
CA LEU A 884 -13.27 -12.14 -7.74
C LEU A 884 -12.19 -11.10 -8.14
N GLN A 885 -11.19 -11.48 -8.94
CA GLN A 885 -10.08 -10.59 -9.34
C GLN A 885 -10.16 -10.03 -10.77
N ILE A 886 -11.08 -10.53 -11.61
CA ILE A 886 -11.12 -10.27 -13.07
C ILE A 886 -9.87 -10.82 -13.77
N ASN A 887 -9.48 -12.07 -13.48
CA ASN A 887 -8.38 -12.75 -14.21
C ASN A 887 -8.89 -13.61 -15.40
N CYS A 888 -10.19 -13.58 -15.70
CA CYS A 888 -10.80 -14.37 -16.78
C CYS A 888 -10.35 -13.88 -18.17
N MET A 889 -9.30 -14.49 -18.72
CA MET A 889 -8.82 -14.24 -20.08
C MET A 889 -9.66 -14.97 -21.15
N PRO A 890 -9.85 -14.40 -22.35
CA PRO A 890 -10.39 -15.11 -23.52
C PRO A 890 -9.54 -16.33 -23.93
N GLU A 891 -10.11 -17.25 -24.70
CA GLU A 891 -9.37 -18.43 -25.16
C GLU A 891 -8.32 -18.05 -26.25
N PRO A 892 -7.14 -18.73 -26.30
CA PRO A 892 -6.00 -18.23 -27.09
C PRO A 892 -6.23 -18.09 -28.60
N GLN A 893 -7.25 -18.74 -29.16
CA GLN A 893 -7.61 -18.59 -30.58
C GLN A 893 -8.24 -17.22 -30.90
N GLU A 894 -8.69 -16.46 -29.89
CA GLU A 894 -9.23 -15.11 -30.07
C GLU A 894 -8.16 -14.01 -29.82
N MET A 895 -7.00 -14.35 -29.24
CA MET A 895 -5.91 -13.40 -28.97
C MET A 895 -4.98 -13.21 -30.17
N SER A 896 -5.42 -12.40 -31.13
CA SER A 896 -4.64 -12.04 -32.33
C SER A 896 -3.49 -11.06 -32.02
N GLY A 897 -2.25 -11.57 -31.94
CA GLY A 897 -1.02 -10.77 -31.99
C GLY A 897 -0.73 -9.92 -30.75
N GLY A 898 -0.47 -10.57 -29.62
CA GLY A 898 -0.09 -9.90 -28.36
C GLY A 898 1.16 -9.02 -28.47
N LEU A 899 1.18 -7.94 -27.69
CA LEU A 899 2.27 -6.93 -27.66
C LEU A 899 3.64 -7.50 -27.29
N LEU A 900 3.65 -8.52 -26.42
CA LEU A 900 4.86 -9.13 -25.88
C LEU A 900 5.13 -10.47 -26.56
N HIS A 901 6.37 -10.72 -26.95
CA HIS A 901 6.82 -12.03 -27.41
C HIS A 901 6.58 -13.07 -26.30
N PRO A 902 6.17 -14.33 -26.59
CA PRO A 902 5.80 -15.31 -25.56
C PRO A 902 6.86 -15.58 -24.49
N THR A 903 8.15 -15.34 -24.76
CA THR A 903 9.25 -15.43 -23.77
C THR A 903 9.20 -14.37 -22.66
N LEU A 904 8.40 -13.32 -22.82
CA LEU A 904 8.17 -12.25 -21.82
C LEU A 904 6.81 -12.41 -21.11
N ILE A 905 5.97 -13.33 -21.57
CA ILE A 905 4.71 -13.69 -20.89
C ILE A 905 5.08 -14.69 -19.80
N PRO A 906 4.70 -14.48 -18.53
CA PRO A 906 4.92 -15.46 -17.47
C PRO A 906 4.30 -16.81 -17.87
N ALA A 907 5.04 -17.91 -17.68
CA ALA A 907 4.52 -19.24 -17.92
C ALA A 907 3.38 -19.53 -16.93
N ILE A 908 2.13 -19.37 -17.39
CA ILE A 908 0.95 -19.74 -16.61
C ILE A 908 0.95 -21.26 -16.49
N SER A 909 1.41 -21.77 -15.35
CA SER A 909 1.41 -23.19 -15.01
C SER A 909 -0.03 -23.66 -14.75
N ARG A 910 -0.79 -23.83 -15.84
CA ARG A 910 -2.03 -24.60 -15.86
C ARG A 910 -1.65 -26.07 -15.72
N ASP A 911 -1.50 -26.51 -14.48
CA ASP A 911 -1.41 -27.95 -14.17
C ASP A 911 -2.81 -28.56 -14.34
N ASP A 912 -3.23 -28.70 -15.59
CA ASP A 912 -4.45 -29.42 -16.00
C ASP A 912 -4.36 -30.93 -15.63
N THR A 913 -3.22 -31.36 -15.06
CA THR A 913 -2.98 -32.64 -14.39
C THR A 913 -3.64 -32.75 -13.00
N GLY A 914 -4.11 -31.65 -12.41
CA GLY A 914 -4.52 -31.54 -11.01
C GLY A 914 -5.98 -31.18 -10.72
N GLU A 915 -6.88 -31.11 -11.72
CA GLU A 915 -8.26 -30.60 -11.57
C GLU A 915 -9.11 -31.25 -10.45
N SER A 916 -8.76 -32.46 -10.01
CA SER A 916 -9.48 -33.24 -9.00
C SER A 916 -9.13 -32.91 -7.53
N SER A 917 -8.26 -31.93 -7.26
CA SER A 917 -7.64 -31.76 -5.93
C SER A 917 -7.91 -30.46 -5.15
N CYS A 918 -8.59 -29.46 -5.73
CA CYS A 918 -8.75 -28.13 -5.12
C CYS A 918 -10.20 -27.57 -5.18
N THR A 919 -11.15 -28.42 -4.80
CA THR A 919 -12.57 -28.06 -4.63
C THR A 919 -12.93 -27.87 -3.15
N LEU A 920 -13.73 -26.85 -2.87
CA LEU A 920 -14.28 -26.55 -1.57
C LEU A 920 -15.69 -27.15 -1.45
N GLU A 921 -15.88 -28.13 -0.56
CA GLU A 921 -17.21 -28.58 -0.16
C GLU A 921 -17.88 -27.51 0.72
N VAL A 922 -19.10 -27.11 0.38
CA VAL A 922 -19.88 -26.10 1.10
C VAL A 922 -21.23 -26.66 1.52
N ILE A 923 -21.57 -26.44 2.80
CA ILE A 923 -22.85 -26.76 3.43
C ILE A 923 -23.30 -25.51 4.21
N VAL A 924 -24.37 -24.84 3.79
CA VAL A 924 -24.83 -23.58 4.43
C VAL A 924 -25.92 -23.89 5.48
N ALA A 925 -25.46 -24.24 6.68
CA ALA A 925 -26.29 -24.63 7.82
C ALA A 925 -27.09 -23.47 8.49
N MET A 926 -27.35 -22.37 7.78
CA MET A 926 -28.11 -21.24 8.33
C MET A 926 -29.62 -21.51 8.31
N SER A 927 -30.15 -21.93 9.45
CA SER A 927 -31.54 -21.69 9.83
C SER A 927 -31.65 -20.34 10.57
N PRO A 928 -32.67 -19.51 10.31
CA PRO A 928 -32.92 -18.29 11.08
C PRO A 928 -33.63 -18.56 12.44
N GLU A 929 -34.08 -19.79 12.71
CA GLU A 929 -34.75 -20.13 13.98
C GLU A 929 -33.74 -20.39 15.10
N VAL A 930 -33.65 -19.46 16.06
CA VAL A 930 -32.79 -19.57 17.25
C VAL A 930 -33.55 -20.27 18.38
N THR A 931 -33.30 -21.56 18.57
CA THR A 931 -33.71 -22.29 19.79
C THR A 931 -32.59 -22.26 20.83
N VAL A 932 -32.72 -21.37 21.83
CA VAL A 932 -31.73 -21.27 22.92
C VAL A 932 -31.90 -22.46 23.88
N ASN A 933 -31.01 -23.44 23.78
CA ASN A 933 -30.90 -24.50 24.77
C ASN A 933 -30.17 -24.00 26.02
N THR A 934 -30.90 -23.74 27.10
CA THR A 934 -30.32 -23.22 28.35
C THR A 934 -29.52 -24.27 29.14
N ALA A 935 -29.59 -25.56 28.76
CA ALA A 935 -28.85 -26.63 29.43
C ALA A 935 -27.35 -26.70 29.03
N ASP A 936 -26.94 -26.11 27.90
CA ASP A 936 -25.53 -26.08 27.45
C ASP A 936 -24.81 -24.74 27.74
N GLY A 937 -25.49 -23.78 28.36
CA GLY A 937 -24.99 -22.42 28.56
C GLY A 937 -25.30 -21.46 27.40
N GLY A 938 -26.07 -21.89 26.40
CA GLY A 938 -26.54 -21.06 25.30
C GLY A 938 -25.49 -20.83 24.20
N GLN A 939 -24.59 -21.80 23.97
CA GLN A 939 -23.49 -21.66 23.00
C GLN A 939 -23.70 -22.43 21.69
N ALA A 940 -24.85 -23.07 21.49
CA ALA A 940 -25.15 -23.89 20.33
C ALA A 940 -25.27 -23.10 19.00
N ALA A 941 -24.17 -23.01 18.27
CA ALA A 941 -24.12 -22.88 16.81
C ALA A 941 -23.03 -23.81 16.25
N HIS A 942 -23.25 -24.42 15.09
CA HIS A 942 -22.56 -25.66 14.69
C HIS A 942 -21.05 -25.54 14.42
N MET A 943 -20.36 -26.69 14.55
CA MET A 943 -18.92 -26.86 14.34
C MET A 943 -18.47 -26.65 12.88
N GLN A 944 -17.16 -26.44 12.71
CA GLN A 944 -16.49 -26.38 11.40
C GLN A 944 -16.72 -27.65 10.55
N PRO A 945 -16.67 -27.54 9.20
CA PRO A 945 -16.71 -28.69 8.31
C PRO A 945 -15.46 -29.57 8.47
N SER A 946 -15.65 -30.82 8.92
CA SER A 946 -14.58 -31.80 9.09
C SER A 946 -14.32 -32.60 7.82
N VAL A 947 -13.05 -32.73 7.42
CA VAL A 947 -12.65 -33.60 6.29
C VAL A 947 -12.79 -35.08 6.66
N THR A 948 -13.71 -35.80 6.01
CA THR A 948 -13.75 -37.26 6.05
C THR A 948 -12.83 -37.87 5.01
N ASN A 949 -11.66 -38.37 5.43
CA ASN A 949 -10.91 -39.34 4.64
C ASN A 949 -11.75 -40.62 4.46
N MET A 950 -11.86 -41.13 3.24
CA MET A 950 -12.64 -42.33 2.97
C MET A 950 -11.94 -43.61 3.46
N SER A 951 -12.46 -44.20 4.53
CA SER A 951 -12.26 -45.62 4.87
C SER A 951 -13.61 -46.25 5.20
N SER A 952 -13.92 -47.40 4.60
CA SER A 952 -15.24 -48.04 4.67
C SER A 952 -15.45 -48.83 5.97
N VAL A 953 -16.70 -48.85 6.46
CA VAL A 953 -17.43 -50.00 7.05
C VAL A 953 -18.89 -49.59 7.32
N GLN A 954 -19.83 -50.54 7.26
CA GLN A 954 -21.27 -50.30 7.49
C GLN A 954 -21.69 -50.56 8.94
N SER A 955 -22.71 -49.85 9.43
CA SER A 955 -23.67 -50.35 10.43
C SER A 955 -24.97 -49.53 10.39
N SER A 956 -26.05 -50.08 10.96
CA SER A 956 -27.45 -49.63 10.81
C SER A 956 -27.99 -48.88 12.04
N PRO A 957 -29.05 -48.06 11.91
CA PRO A 957 -29.55 -47.18 12.97
C PRO A 957 -30.59 -47.86 13.88
N ASP A 958 -30.83 -47.26 15.06
CA ASP A 958 -32.09 -47.47 15.80
C ASP A 958 -32.54 -46.21 16.57
N SER A 959 -33.75 -46.27 17.11
CA SER A 959 -34.71 -45.18 17.28
C SER A 959 -34.93 -44.73 18.73
N LEU A 960 -35.34 -43.47 18.93
CA LEU A 960 -36.64 -43.07 19.55
C LEU A 960 -36.69 -41.57 19.92
N ALA A 961 -37.90 -41.07 20.21
CA ALA A 961 -38.19 -39.67 20.51
C ALA A 961 -38.64 -39.48 21.99
N PHE A 962 -38.69 -38.24 22.46
CA PHE A 962 -39.94 -37.60 22.87
C PHE A 962 -39.75 -36.06 22.96
N ALA A 963 -40.86 -35.31 23.04
CA ALA A 963 -40.87 -33.85 23.08
C ALA A 963 -41.31 -33.32 24.45
N ASP A 964 -41.07 -32.03 24.72
CA ASP A 964 -41.90 -31.30 25.67
C ASP A 964 -42.05 -29.81 25.32
N LYS A 965 -43.10 -29.16 25.85
CA LYS A 965 -43.43 -27.74 25.63
C LYS A 965 -43.29 -26.95 26.93
N VAL A 966 -42.50 -25.88 26.92
CA VAL A 966 -42.54 -24.83 27.96
C VAL A 966 -42.59 -23.46 27.29
N VAL A 967 -43.51 -22.61 27.77
CA VAL A 967 -43.66 -21.21 27.32
C VAL A 967 -42.83 -20.32 28.25
N ALA A 968 -42.05 -19.39 27.67
CA ALA A 968 -41.29 -18.41 28.43
C ALA A 968 -42.10 -17.13 28.72
N PRO A 969 -41.91 -16.47 29.88
CA PRO A 969 -42.33 -15.08 30.08
C PRO A 969 -41.44 -14.12 29.26
N ALA A 970 -41.91 -12.88 29.11
CA ALA A 970 -41.28 -11.86 28.28
C ALA A 970 -40.08 -11.14 28.96
N ASP A 971 -39.49 -10.22 28.18
CA ASP A 971 -38.57 -9.15 28.57
C ASP A 971 -37.12 -9.52 28.97
N SER A 972 -36.19 -9.30 28.04
CA SER A 972 -35.02 -8.44 28.30
C SER A 972 -34.35 -7.90 27.03
N LEU A 973 -34.51 -6.59 26.79
CA LEU A 973 -33.54 -5.69 26.14
C LEU A 973 -32.97 -6.05 24.75
N MET A 974 -33.72 -5.73 23.70
CA MET A 974 -33.15 -5.19 22.44
C MET A 974 -33.91 -3.94 21.99
N MET A 975 -33.49 -2.79 22.52
CA MET A 975 -33.90 -1.45 22.09
C MET A 975 -32.64 -0.61 21.87
N ASN A 976 -32.20 -0.46 20.61
CA ASN A 976 -31.47 0.70 20.05
C ASN A 976 -30.86 0.39 18.67
N THR A 977 -31.65 0.54 17.61
CA THR A 977 -31.14 0.86 16.25
C THR A 977 -31.95 2.00 15.64
N PRO A 978 -31.84 3.24 16.16
CA PRO A 978 -32.30 4.42 15.45
C PRO A 978 -31.41 4.71 14.23
N TRP A 979 -31.78 5.73 13.44
CA TRP A 979 -30.99 6.31 12.31
C TRP A 979 -31.13 5.65 10.93
N LEU A 980 -32.37 5.36 10.54
CA LEU A 980 -32.84 5.92 9.25
C LEU A 980 -33.28 7.37 9.54
N TRP A 981 -32.65 8.36 8.91
CA TRP A 981 -32.80 9.76 9.30
C TRP A 981 -33.87 10.53 8.51
N THR A 982 -34.72 11.22 9.27
CA THR A 982 -35.81 12.08 8.84
C THR A 982 -35.34 13.40 8.23
N GLY A 983 -36.15 13.99 7.33
CA GLY A 983 -36.02 15.39 6.93
C GLY A 983 -36.36 16.37 8.08
N GLN A 984 -35.95 17.62 7.93
CA GLN A 984 -36.23 18.70 8.90
C GLN A 984 -37.68 19.23 8.75
N PHE A 985 -38.32 19.53 9.88
CA PHE A 985 -39.60 20.25 9.94
C PHE A 985 -39.39 21.77 9.94
N PRO A 986 -40.24 22.53 9.22
CA PRO A 986 -40.61 23.90 9.56
C PRO A 986 -41.92 23.95 10.38
N ASP A 987 -42.15 25.03 11.11
CA ASP A 987 -43.32 25.23 11.99
C ASP A 987 -44.66 25.39 11.24
N MET A 988 -45.76 24.89 11.82
CA MET A 988 -46.75 25.72 12.54
C MET A 988 -47.99 24.93 13.02
N ASP A 989 -48.71 25.53 13.98
CA ASP A 989 -49.93 25.02 14.63
C ASP A 989 -51.07 24.66 13.66
N ASN A 990 -51.83 23.58 13.95
CA ASN A 990 -53.21 23.74 14.46
C ASN A 990 -53.99 22.45 14.84
N MET A 991 -54.98 22.68 15.73
CA MET A 991 -56.24 21.95 16.01
C MET A 991 -56.26 20.49 16.51
N ASP A 992 -56.66 20.40 17.79
CA ASP A 992 -57.72 19.58 18.39
C ASP A 992 -57.68 18.03 18.48
N TYR A 993 -57.98 17.58 19.69
CA TYR A 993 -58.39 16.23 20.05
C TYR A 993 -59.83 15.92 19.61
N GLN A 994 -60.05 14.72 19.07
CA GLN A 994 -61.31 13.99 19.27
C GLN A 994 -61.11 12.48 19.13
N GLU A 995 -61.28 11.73 20.22
CA GLU A 995 -61.63 10.31 20.17
C GLU A 995 -63.14 10.17 19.91
N PRO A 996 -63.57 9.11 19.22
CA PRO A 996 -64.64 8.29 19.80
C PRO A 996 -64.43 6.77 19.65
N GLU A 997 -65.28 6.02 20.34
CA GLU A 997 -65.08 4.61 20.69
C GLU A 997 -65.39 3.58 19.58
N SER A 998 -64.65 2.46 19.65
CA SER A 998 -65.04 1.07 19.33
C SER A 998 -66.00 0.77 18.15
N GLY A 999 -65.47 0.07 17.15
CA GLY A 999 -66.23 -0.82 16.26
C GLY A 999 -65.41 -2.06 15.92
N MET A 1000 -65.94 -3.27 16.16
CA MET A 1000 -65.19 -4.52 15.94
C MET A 1000 -65.00 -4.81 14.45
N GLY A 1001 -63.74 -4.95 14.01
CA GLY A 1001 -63.35 -5.46 12.70
C GLY A 1001 -61.95 -6.04 12.75
N ASN A 1002 -61.72 -7.20 12.13
CA ASN A 1002 -60.41 -7.85 12.12
C ASN A 1002 -59.38 -7.04 11.35
N VAL A 1003 -58.21 -6.81 11.95
CA VAL A 1003 -56.98 -6.39 11.26
C VAL A 1003 -55.81 -7.18 11.86
N ASP A 1004 -55.32 -8.19 11.12
CA ASP A 1004 -53.98 -8.72 11.32
C ASP A 1004 -52.97 -7.63 10.94
N GLY A 1005 -52.05 -7.26 11.83
CA GLY A 1005 -51.37 -5.97 11.67
C GLY A 1005 -50.12 -5.67 12.49
N PHE A 1006 -49.37 -6.67 12.97
CA PHE A 1006 -47.97 -6.48 13.42
C PHE A 1006 -47.14 -7.75 13.22
N SER A 1007 -46.66 -7.96 11.99
CA SER A 1007 -45.69 -9.00 11.64
C SER A 1007 -44.25 -8.47 11.73
N ALA A 1008 -43.30 -9.34 12.06
CA ALA A 1008 -41.88 -9.02 12.09
C ALA A 1008 -41.28 -8.93 10.67
N TRP A 1009 -40.06 -8.39 10.54
CA TRP A 1009 -39.37 -8.14 9.26
C TRP A 1009 -38.89 -9.40 8.49
N TRP A 1010 -39.70 -10.46 8.42
CA TRP A 1010 -39.44 -11.68 7.64
C TRP A 1010 -40.58 -12.09 6.70
N ASP A 1011 -41.62 -11.27 6.55
CA ASP A 1011 -42.69 -11.51 5.58
C ASP A 1011 -42.28 -11.17 4.14
N ILE A 1012 -41.87 -12.20 3.42
CA ILE A 1012 -41.74 -12.17 1.96
C ILE A 1012 -43.13 -12.42 1.36
N GLY A 1013 -43.86 -11.34 1.09
CA GLY A 1013 -45.21 -11.39 0.50
C GLY A 1013 -45.45 -10.21 -0.45
N ASN A 1014 -45.51 -10.49 -1.76
CA ASN A 1014 -45.75 -9.53 -2.85
C ASN A 1014 -44.83 -8.29 -2.89
N LEU A 1015 -43.57 -8.49 -3.33
CA LEU A 1015 -42.72 -7.47 -3.97
C LEU A 1015 -41.56 -8.12 -4.75
#